data_AF-A0A9D8NG74-F1
#
_entry.id   AF-A0A9D8NG74-F1
#
_cell.length_a   1.000
_cell.length_b   1.000
_cell.length_c   1.000
_cell.angle_alpha   90.00
_cell.angle_beta   90.00
_cell.angle_gamma   90.00
#
_symmetry.space_group_name_H-M   'P 1'
#
loop_
_entity.id
_entity.type
_entity.pdbx_description
1 polymer ?
#
loop_
_entity_poly.entity_id
_entity_poly.type
_entity_poly.pdbx_seq_one_letter_code
_entity_poly.pdbx_strand_id
1 'polypeptide(L)'
;MKRIFKPLSLLALLLTLSSCGPDQPEKEEYDNMQGLIINEVMPSKSIGKEGWIEIYNKSERTINLKGLQVILTSNQVIDEKVATLSEGTIEPKGRFVISTDRVEFSSPMLRNTMEEVAIADGDGSTLNSFSLKYDYSYTVKPEEGESYARIPDITGEWTHTDTPTPGEPNYKIIPHRLNNIVINEVCPAEKWVELANTGTSDQFMEYAYLETGGKKLCVIGVDVILLHGGKLVLECPDASEADFDSFSFYDNTDRKVAEFKSTGLSKPTSGGSWSRLPDVTGDFKVSSKSTKGEVNESLTDDPTGLVINEVSLAGWIEISNSTLENIATKGLTLSAGGKQLYSSGAVTVPSGGRIVATVDVKSNDSFTLATTDGKTLDTFKKSDVRKDSRVANDNTSWSRLPDGTGTWFTVLTPSRGELNYGIEEGNTIAIWVNQSSTNSVNLEDLCKHGVGNIVLHEWSFKNYGAAKVNSLIQQAHSLGMRFHIWLQCFWWNDDTQWRLPVIDRVGNTPARYNQELFDEVIGRAKDYMDKAPLDGIHFDYIRFGGTAAKHSFPEDGITGTGAITEFCRQANVALKAKNPDVVLSAALMGETNAQSYYGQDPGQMTKYIDVLMPMAYISSYNYSSTANVNVANWFADRCQTGTQSWHGISTYN
;
A
#
# COMPACT_ATOMS: atom_id res chain seq x y z
N MET A 1 57.57 16.94 -0.61
CA MET A 1 58.19 15.78 -1.29
C MET A 1 57.04 14.82 -1.62
N LYS A 2 56.68 14.47 -2.86
CA LYS A 2 57.45 14.08 -4.04
C LYS A 2 56.99 14.82 -5.31
N ARG A 3 57.96 14.90 -6.23
CA ARG A 3 58.03 15.43 -7.62
C ARG A 3 57.33 14.50 -8.62
N ILE A 4 57.08 14.73 -9.92
CA ILE A 4 57.09 15.79 -10.97
C ILE A 4 56.52 15.05 -12.23
N PHE A 5 55.79 15.70 -13.13
CA PHE A 5 55.98 15.74 -14.61
C PHE A 5 54.69 16.07 -15.38
N LYS A 6 54.67 17.27 -15.99
CA LYS A 6 53.94 17.63 -17.22
C LYS A 6 54.94 17.60 -18.39
N PRO A 7 54.49 17.47 -19.64
CA PRO A 7 55.20 18.07 -20.76
C PRO A 7 54.37 19.17 -21.45
N LEU A 8 55.10 20.15 -21.97
CA LEU A 8 54.70 21.33 -22.72
C LEU A 8 55.59 21.35 -23.98
N SER A 9 55.02 21.58 -25.16
CA SER A 9 55.74 21.90 -26.43
C SER A 9 54.67 22.23 -27.49
N LEU A 10 54.78 23.18 -28.42
CA LEU A 10 55.80 24.17 -28.77
C LEU A 10 55.12 25.26 -29.64
N LEU A 11 55.73 26.44 -29.62
CA LEU A 11 55.43 27.70 -30.30
C LEU A 11 55.57 27.66 -31.84
N ALA A 12 54.73 28.40 -32.58
CA ALA A 12 55.13 29.04 -33.85
C ALA A 12 54.30 30.31 -34.10
N LEU A 13 54.96 31.46 -33.95
CA LEU A 13 54.52 32.80 -34.28
C LEU A 13 55.04 33.13 -35.69
N LEU A 14 54.17 33.48 -36.64
CA LEU A 14 54.57 34.13 -37.90
C LEU A 14 53.85 35.48 -38.01
N LEU A 15 54.63 36.56 -37.88
CA LEU A 15 54.31 37.86 -38.45
C LEU A 15 54.61 37.83 -39.95
N THR A 16 53.67 38.27 -40.78
CA THR A 16 53.97 38.78 -42.13
C THR A 16 53.36 40.16 -42.30
N LEU A 17 54.16 41.02 -42.94
CA LEU A 17 54.05 42.46 -43.05
C LEU A 17 52.85 42.92 -43.89
N SER A 18 52.35 44.10 -43.51
CA SER A 18 51.43 44.93 -44.29
C SER A 18 52.10 45.40 -45.59
N SER A 19 51.37 45.25 -46.70
CA SER A 19 51.64 45.92 -47.99
C SER A 19 50.34 46.55 -48.45
N CYS A 20 50.31 47.88 -48.41
CA CYS A 20 49.24 48.73 -48.92
C CYS A 20 49.29 48.79 -50.46
N GLY A 21 48.16 48.55 -51.12
CA GLY A 21 47.91 48.84 -52.54
C GLY A 21 46.45 49.29 -52.71
N PRO A 22 46.14 50.20 -53.65
CA PRO A 22 44.86 50.92 -53.67
C PRO A 22 43.72 50.10 -54.30
N ASP A 23 42.53 50.30 -53.72
CA ASP A 23 41.17 49.90 -54.09
C ASP A 23 40.95 49.13 -55.41
N GLN A 24 40.42 47.91 -55.23
CA GLN A 24 39.28 47.43 -56.00
C GLN A 24 38.14 47.23 -55.00
N PRO A 25 36.90 47.69 -55.26
CA PRO A 25 35.78 47.29 -54.42
C PRO A 25 35.64 45.77 -54.59
N GLU A 26 35.86 45.02 -53.50
CA GLU A 26 35.46 43.61 -53.44
C GLU A 26 33.98 43.56 -53.80
N LYS A 27 33.69 42.80 -54.85
CA LYS A 27 32.34 42.41 -55.28
C LYS A 27 31.62 41.93 -54.03
N GLU A 28 30.56 42.62 -53.58
CA GLU A 28 29.76 42.18 -52.43
C GLU A 28 29.42 40.69 -52.61
N GLU A 29 29.99 39.85 -51.76
CA GLU A 29 29.92 38.40 -51.82
C GLU A 29 28.53 37.97 -51.31
N TYR A 30 27.51 38.14 -52.17
CA TYR A 30 26.15 37.61 -51.98
C TYR A 30 26.10 36.06 -52.02
N ASP A 31 27.25 35.39 -52.03
CA ASP A 31 27.43 34.14 -52.79
C ASP A 31 27.57 32.90 -51.91
N ASN A 32 27.14 32.94 -50.65
CA ASN A 32 27.20 31.73 -49.86
C ASN A 32 26.07 31.55 -48.85
N MET A 33 24.86 31.39 -49.39
CA MET A 33 23.67 30.90 -48.71
C MET A 33 23.73 29.39 -48.39
N GLN A 34 24.90 28.75 -48.55
CA GLN A 34 25.09 27.34 -48.25
C GLN A 34 24.97 27.09 -46.75
N GLY A 35 24.10 26.14 -46.38
CA GLY A 35 23.75 25.85 -45.00
C GLY A 35 22.31 26.24 -44.63
N LEU A 36 21.59 26.96 -45.52
CA LEU A 36 20.14 27.11 -45.39
C LEU A 36 19.44 25.79 -45.71
N ILE A 37 18.49 25.43 -44.85
CA ILE A 37 17.56 24.33 -45.09
C ILE A 37 16.14 24.81 -44.86
N ILE A 38 15.18 24.16 -45.50
CA ILE A 38 13.76 24.28 -45.17
C ILE A 38 13.49 23.35 -43.98
N ASN A 39 12.91 23.91 -42.91
CA ASN A 39 12.65 23.22 -41.64
C ASN A 39 11.17 22.88 -41.43
N GLU A 40 10.29 23.79 -41.84
CA GLU A 40 8.85 23.63 -41.69
C GLU A 40 8.12 24.36 -42.82
N VAL A 41 7.03 23.77 -43.31
CA VAL A 41 6.22 24.32 -44.41
C VAL A 41 4.74 24.19 -44.06
N MET A 42 4.04 25.32 -44.02
CA MET A 42 2.59 25.36 -43.83
C MET A 42 1.90 25.82 -45.13
N PRO A 43 1.21 24.92 -45.85
CA PRO A 43 0.49 25.28 -47.07
C PRO A 43 -0.81 26.06 -46.78
N SER A 44 -1.21 26.92 -47.71
CA SER A 44 -2.47 27.69 -47.66
C SER A 44 -3.56 27.04 -48.53
N LYS A 45 -4.82 27.07 -48.05
CA LYS A 45 -6.00 26.57 -48.80
C LYS A 45 -6.64 27.62 -49.73
N SER A 46 -6.32 28.91 -49.62
CA SER A 46 -7.00 29.97 -50.40
C SER A 46 -6.11 31.17 -50.70
N ILE A 47 -6.36 31.80 -51.85
CA ILE A 47 -5.65 33.02 -52.28
C ILE A 47 -5.83 34.11 -51.22
N GLY A 48 -4.71 34.61 -50.67
CA GLY A 48 -4.69 35.69 -49.68
C GLY A 48 -4.70 35.25 -48.20
N LYS A 49 -4.50 33.97 -47.89
CA LYS A 49 -4.28 33.47 -46.52
C LYS A 49 -2.84 33.00 -46.28
N GLU A 50 -2.39 33.11 -45.03
CA GLU A 50 -1.01 32.91 -44.55
C GLU A 50 -0.54 31.45 -44.70
N GLY A 51 0.06 31.12 -45.84
CA GLY A 51 1.03 30.03 -45.91
C GLY A 51 2.41 30.57 -45.56
N TRP A 52 3.32 29.70 -45.11
CA TRP A 52 4.69 30.14 -44.79
C TRP A 52 5.70 29.01 -44.92
N ILE A 53 6.97 29.40 -45.06
CA ILE A 53 8.13 28.51 -45.12
C ILE A 53 9.09 28.96 -44.05
N GLU A 54 9.47 28.07 -43.14
CA GLU A 54 10.57 28.32 -42.24
C GLU A 54 11.86 27.76 -42.82
N ILE A 55 12.89 28.61 -42.81
CA ILE A 55 14.26 28.23 -43.12
C ILE A 55 15.14 28.33 -41.88
N TYR A 56 16.13 27.44 -41.80
CA TYR A 56 17.09 27.37 -40.71
C TYR A 56 18.53 27.49 -41.21
N ASN A 57 19.34 28.26 -40.49
CA ASN A 57 20.76 28.40 -40.77
C ASN A 57 21.58 27.36 -40.00
N LYS A 58 21.99 26.28 -40.69
CA LYS A 58 22.85 25.23 -40.10
C LYS A 58 24.30 25.67 -39.92
N SER A 59 24.72 26.76 -40.55
CA SER A 59 26.11 27.22 -40.52
C SER A 59 26.45 27.92 -39.20
N GLU A 60 27.75 28.17 -39.00
CA GLU A 60 28.28 28.93 -37.86
C GLU A 60 28.44 30.43 -38.15
N ARG A 61 27.93 30.91 -39.29
CA ARG A 61 27.98 32.32 -39.68
C ARG A 61 26.58 32.88 -39.92
N THR A 62 26.42 34.19 -39.74
CA THR A 62 25.22 34.90 -40.18
C THR A 62 25.08 34.79 -41.70
N ILE A 63 23.90 34.44 -42.20
CA ILE A 63 23.61 34.36 -43.63
C ILE A 63 22.76 35.56 -44.03
N ASN A 64 23.16 36.26 -45.09
CA ASN A 64 22.36 37.31 -45.73
C ASN A 64 21.35 36.66 -46.69
N LEU A 65 20.08 37.01 -46.54
CA LEU A 65 18.97 36.46 -47.31
C LEU A 65 18.60 37.31 -48.54
N LYS A 66 19.23 38.48 -48.72
CA LYS A 66 19.00 39.33 -49.89
C LYS A 66 19.32 38.55 -51.17
N GLY A 67 18.34 38.49 -52.07
CA GLY A 67 18.42 37.75 -53.32
C GLY A 67 17.95 36.29 -53.23
N LEU A 68 17.66 35.75 -52.04
CA LEU A 68 17.11 34.40 -51.88
C LEU A 68 15.79 34.29 -52.64
N GLN A 69 15.69 33.27 -53.48
CA GLN A 69 14.52 33.01 -54.31
C GLN A 69 13.69 31.87 -53.72
N VAL A 70 12.36 31.99 -53.77
CA VAL A 70 11.43 30.89 -53.48
C VAL A 70 10.83 30.42 -54.79
N ILE A 71 10.98 29.12 -55.06
CA ILE A 71 10.54 28.46 -56.29
C ILE A 71 9.50 27.40 -55.92
N LEU A 72 8.36 27.41 -56.63
CA LEU A 72 7.27 26.46 -56.40
C LEU A 72 7.02 25.60 -57.64
N THR A 73 6.77 24.31 -57.39
CA THR A 73 6.26 23.37 -58.39
C THR A 73 4.92 22.82 -57.92
N SER A 74 3.98 22.73 -58.85
CA SER A 74 2.61 22.25 -58.65
C SER A 74 2.12 21.53 -59.91
N ASN A 75 0.91 20.98 -59.85
CA ASN A 75 0.26 20.38 -61.01
C ASN A 75 -0.12 21.39 -62.12
N GLN A 76 -0.04 22.70 -61.87
CA GLN A 76 -0.38 23.77 -62.83
C GLN A 76 0.84 24.54 -63.33
N VAL A 77 1.91 24.60 -62.54
CA VAL A 77 3.11 25.41 -62.84
C VAL A 77 4.34 24.67 -62.35
N ILE A 78 5.39 24.65 -63.15
CA ILE A 78 6.66 23.97 -62.87
C ILE A 78 7.74 25.04 -62.69
N ASP A 79 8.46 24.97 -61.58
CA ASP A 79 9.59 25.83 -61.20
C ASP A 79 9.28 27.34 -61.32
N GLU A 80 8.10 27.75 -60.84
CA GLU A 80 7.70 29.15 -60.81
C GLU A 80 8.42 29.86 -59.67
N LYS A 81 9.21 30.88 -60.00
CA LYS A 81 9.75 31.81 -58.99
C LYS A 81 8.62 32.70 -58.47
N VAL A 82 8.26 32.52 -57.20
CA VAL A 82 7.14 33.23 -56.58
C VAL A 82 7.57 34.35 -55.65
N ALA A 83 8.81 34.36 -55.18
CA ALA A 83 9.35 35.44 -54.35
C ALA A 83 10.86 35.61 -54.52
N THR A 84 11.34 36.81 -54.21
CA THR A 84 12.75 37.12 -54.05
C THR A 84 12.90 38.07 -52.86
N LEU A 85 13.69 37.68 -51.87
CA LEU A 85 13.88 38.48 -50.66
C LEU A 85 14.74 39.71 -51.00
N SER A 86 14.24 40.91 -50.69
CA SER A 86 14.96 42.17 -50.90
C SER A 86 15.98 42.47 -49.80
N GLU A 87 15.79 41.90 -48.61
CA GLU A 87 16.62 42.04 -47.42
C GLU A 87 16.38 40.88 -46.44
N GLY A 88 17.17 40.82 -45.36
CA GLY A 88 17.04 39.83 -44.29
C GLY A 88 18.36 39.20 -43.91
N THR A 89 18.51 38.82 -42.66
CA THR A 89 19.64 38.03 -42.17
C THR A 89 19.16 36.95 -41.21
N ILE A 90 19.90 35.86 -41.12
CA ILE A 90 19.65 34.77 -40.18
C ILE A 90 20.95 34.45 -39.45
N GLU A 91 20.96 34.65 -38.14
CA GLU A 91 22.12 34.36 -37.29
C GLU A 91 22.50 32.87 -37.31
N PRO A 92 23.73 32.49 -36.92
CA PRO A 92 24.08 31.09 -36.73
C PRO A 92 23.04 30.37 -35.88
N LYS A 93 22.57 29.20 -36.35
CA LYS A 93 21.51 28.41 -35.67
C LYS A 93 20.17 29.16 -35.50
N GLY A 94 19.97 30.26 -36.21
CA GLY A 94 18.73 31.01 -36.24
C GLY A 94 17.69 30.41 -37.19
N ARG A 95 16.44 30.86 -37.02
CA ARG A 95 15.27 30.56 -37.88
C ARG A 95 14.79 31.83 -38.57
N PHE A 96 14.22 31.69 -39.76
CA PHE A 96 13.55 32.79 -40.46
C PHE A 96 12.28 32.27 -41.13
N VAL A 97 11.15 32.90 -40.82
CA VAL A 97 9.85 32.59 -41.42
C VAL A 97 9.62 33.49 -42.62
N ILE A 98 9.41 32.88 -43.79
CA ILE A 98 9.06 33.52 -45.05
C ILE A 98 7.53 33.44 -45.19
N SER A 99 6.88 34.60 -45.13
CA SER A 99 5.43 34.75 -45.10
C SER A 99 5.00 36.05 -45.81
N THR A 100 3.71 36.17 -46.17
CA THR A 100 3.19 37.31 -46.97
C THR A 100 3.30 38.67 -46.27
N ASP A 101 3.47 38.71 -44.96
CA ASP A 101 3.73 39.93 -44.17
C ASP A 101 5.20 40.39 -44.26
N ARG A 102 6.12 39.52 -44.71
CA ARG A 102 7.56 39.77 -44.74
C ARG A 102 8.16 39.83 -46.14
N VAL A 103 7.52 39.22 -47.13
CA VAL A 103 8.05 39.12 -48.50
C VAL A 103 6.93 39.34 -49.52
N GLU A 104 7.21 40.12 -50.57
CA GLU A 104 6.28 40.27 -51.70
C GLU A 104 6.34 39.04 -52.61
N PHE A 105 5.16 38.48 -52.91
CA PHE A 105 5.01 37.33 -53.80
C PHE A 105 4.39 37.74 -55.14
N SER A 106 4.94 37.26 -56.25
CA SER A 106 4.42 37.49 -57.61
C SER A 106 3.20 36.63 -57.96
N SER A 107 2.87 35.64 -57.11
CA SER A 107 1.78 34.68 -57.26
C SER A 107 1.25 34.30 -55.86
N PRO A 108 -0.03 33.89 -55.69
CA PRO A 108 -0.55 33.49 -54.37
C PRO A 108 0.31 32.37 -53.75
N MET A 109 0.76 32.55 -52.49
CA MET A 109 1.63 31.62 -51.77
C MET A 109 1.15 30.15 -51.80
N LEU A 110 2.11 29.24 -51.57
CA LEU A 110 1.99 27.79 -51.27
C LEU A 110 0.54 27.29 -51.24
N ARG A 111 0.06 26.74 -52.35
CA ARG A 111 -1.29 26.14 -52.39
C ARG A 111 -1.25 24.74 -51.78
N ASN A 112 -2.38 24.22 -51.30
CA ASN A 112 -2.54 22.78 -51.04
C ASN A 112 -2.37 21.89 -52.30
N THR A 113 -2.26 22.51 -53.48
CA THR A 113 -1.86 21.89 -54.76
C THR A 113 -0.35 21.95 -55.03
N MET A 114 0.45 22.57 -54.17
CA MET A 114 1.91 22.53 -54.23
C MET A 114 2.37 21.07 -54.18
N GLU A 115 3.33 20.74 -55.04
CA GLU A 115 4.02 19.46 -55.06
C GLU A 115 5.45 19.60 -54.54
N GLU A 116 6.09 20.74 -54.74
CA GLU A 116 7.43 21.02 -54.22
C GLU A 116 7.63 22.51 -53.96
N VAL A 117 8.42 22.80 -52.92
CA VAL A 117 8.97 24.13 -52.63
C VAL A 117 10.48 24.05 -52.54
N ALA A 118 11.17 24.95 -53.21
CA ALA A 118 12.61 25.07 -53.20
C ALA A 118 13.02 26.49 -52.82
N ILE A 119 14.14 26.59 -52.12
CA ILE A 119 14.88 27.83 -51.93
C ILE A 119 16.14 27.79 -52.81
N ALA A 120 16.41 28.89 -53.50
CA ALA A 120 17.53 29.04 -54.41
C ALA A 120 18.28 30.35 -54.14
N ASP A 121 19.55 30.39 -54.53
CA ASP A 121 20.35 31.62 -54.44
C ASP A 121 19.94 32.67 -55.49
N GLY A 122 20.64 33.81 -55.48
CA GLY A 122 20.37 34.92 -56.40
C GLY A 122 20.55 34.58 -57.89
N ASP A 123 21.37 33.57 -58.18
CA ASP A 123 21.65 33.07 -59.54
C ASP A 123 20.67 31.97 -59.98
N GLY A 124 19.79 31.54 -59.07
CA GLY A 124 18.75 30.53 -59.32
C GLY A 124 19.22 29.08 -59.09
N SER A 125 20.37 28.86 -58.44
CA SER A 125 20.80 27.51 -58.06
C SER A 125 20.07 27.07 -56.79
N THR A 126 19.44 25.89 -56.84
CA THR A 126 18.71 25.32 -55.70
C THR A 126 19.64 25.03 -54.52
N LEU A 127 19.32 25.60 -53.36
CA LEU A 127 20.02 25.39 -52.09
C LEU A 127 19.41 24.23 -51.31
N ASN A 128 18.07 24.19 -51.22
CA ASN A 128 17.32 23.13 -50.55
C ASN A 128 15.91 23.06 -51.12
N SER A 129 15.31 21.87 -51.13
CA SER A 129 13.91 21.70 -51.48
C SER A 129 13.19 20.70 -50.58
N PHE A 130 11.87 20.85 -50.53
CA PHE A 130 10.91 19.95 -49.93
C PHE A 130 9.92 19.51 -51.02
N SER A 131 9.88 18.21 -51.32
CA SER A 131 9.06 17.64 -52.39
C SER A 131 8.10 16.59 -51.81
N LEU A 132 6.80 16.76 -52.09
CA LEU A 132 5.72 15.84 -51.76
C LEU A 132 5.63 14.66 -52.74
N LYS A 133 6.37 14.71 -53.86
CA LYS A 133 6.25 13.77 -54.99
C LYS A 133 6.96 12.43 -54.76
N TYR A 134 7.94 12.39 -53.85
CA TYR A 134 8.85 11.25 -53.70
C TYR A 134 8.60 10.38 -52.46
N ASP A 135 7.55 10.66 -51.69
CA ASP A 135 7.22 9.87 -50.51
C ASP A 135 5.77 9.36 -50.57
N TYR A 136 5.64 8.07 -50.89
CA TYR A 136 4.37 7.35 -51.02
C TYR A 136 3.65 7.13 -49.67
N SER A 137 4.21 7.57 -48.54
CA SER A 137 3.61 7.42 -47.21
C SER A 137 2.66 8.55 -46.79
N TYR A 138 2.64 9.69 -47.51
CA TYR A 138 1.74 10.82 -47.22
C TYR A 138 0.49 10.80 -48.11
N THR A 139 -0.44 9.90 -47.82
CA THR A 139 -1.76 9.88 -48.48
C THR A 139 -2.70 11.01 -48.00
N VAL A 140 -2.28 11.79 -47.00
CA VAL A 140 -3.03 12.92 -46.43
C VAL A 140 -2.22 14.20 -46.63
N LYS A 141 -2.77 15.13 -47.42
CA LYS A 141 -2.25 16.50 -47.52
C LYS A 141 -2.72 17.28 -46.28
N PRO A 142 -1.91 18.21 -45.72
CA PRO A 142 -2.27 18.90 -44.50
C PRO A 142 -3.53 19.74 -44.72
N GLU A 143 -4.38 19.77 -43.71
CA GLU A 143 -5.51 20.68 -43.63
C GLU A 143 -5.06 22.11 -43.28
N GLU A 144 -6.01 23.04 -43.17
CA GLU A 144 -5.70 24.44 -42.90
C GLU A 144 -5.26 24.56 -41.44
N GLY A 145 -4.07 25.10 -41.20
CA GLY A 145 -3.47 25.14 -39.86
C GLY A 145 -2.62 23.92 -39.51
N GLU A 146 -2.33 23.05 -40.47
CA GLU A 146 -1.39 21.93 -40.33
C GLU A 146 -0.14 22.15 -41.18
N SER A 147 1.00 21.63 -40.75
CA SER A 147 2.29 21.81 -41.43
C SER A 147 3.00 20.48 -41.70
N TYR A 148 4.02 20.55 -42.57
CA TYR A 148 5.07 19.56 -42.63
C TYR A 148 6.28 20.11 -41.91
N ALA A 149 6.77 19.39 -40.91
CA ALA A 149 7.90 19.79 -40.07
C ALA A 149 8.96 18.68 -40.04
N ARG A 150 10.24 19.04 -39.93
CA ARG A 150 11.29 18.06 -39.62
C ARG A 150 11.21 17.64 -38.16
N ILE A 151 11.01 16.36 -37.89
CA ILE A 151 10.87 15.81 -36.52
C ILE A 151 11.81 14.61 -36.35
N PRO A 152 12.80 14.64 -35.44
CA PRO A 152 13.18 15.75 -34.56
C PRO A 152 13.58 17.04 -35.30
N ASP A 153 13.44 18.19 -34.65
CA ASP A 153 13.74 19.52 -35.23
C ASP A 153 15.07 19.55 -36.01
N ILE A 154 15.08 20.24 -37.17
CA ILE A 154 16.22 20.44 -38.10
C ILE A 154 16.74 19.15 -38.80
N THR A 155 16.76 18.03 -38.10
CA THR A 155 17.54 16.83 -38.44
C THR A 155 16.70 15.65 -38.87
N GLY A 156 15.44 15.62 -38.42
CA GLY A 156 14.53 14.53 -38.66
C GLY A 156 13.93 14.50 -40.05
N GLU A 157 13.20 13.41 -40.28
CA GLU A 157 12.39 13.21 -41.47
C GLU A 157 11.21 14.19 -41.47
N TRP A 158 10.71 14.50 -42.67
CA TRP A 158 9.51 15.30 -42.82
C TRP A 158 8.33 14.56 -42.16
N THR A 159 7.57 15.26 -41.34
CA THR A 159 6.44 14.70 -40.62
C THR A 159 5.26 15.64 -40.75
N HIS A 160 4.11 15.10 -41.12
CA HIS A 160 2.85 15.84 -41.03
C HIS A 160 2.48 16.05 -39.55
N THR A 161 2.21 17.30 -39.19
CA THR A 161 1.81 17.71 -37.85
C THR A 161 0.65 18.71 -37.89
N ASP A 162 -0.22 18.60 -36.90
CA ASP A 162 -1.31 19.53 -36.60
C ASP A 162 -0.90 20.69 -35.68
N THR A 163 0.40 20.76 -35.32
CA THR A 163 0.96 21.75 -34.40
C THR A 163 2.06 22.55 -35.10
N PRO A 164 1.73 23.56 -35.94
CA PRO A 164 2.77 24.36 -36.59
C PRO A 164 3.58 25.21 -35.61
N THR A 165 4.89 25.31 -35.84
CA THR A 165 5.84 25.97 -34.90
C THR A 165 6.62 27.13 -35.54
N PRO A 166 5.96 28.18 -36.09
CA PRO A 166 6.66 29.26 -36.78
C PRO A 166 7.63 30.00 -35.85
N GLY A 167 8.93 29.88 -36.11
CA GLY A 167 9.99 30.53 -35.36
C GLY A 167 10.51 29.75 -34.14
N GLU A 168 9.90 28.60 -33.81
CA GLU A 168 10.23 27.78 -32.64
C GLU A 168 10.73 26.38 -33.07
N PRO A 169 11.38 25.60 -32.18
CA PRO A 169 11.76 24.22 -32.50
C PRO A 169 10.55 23.32 -32.79
N ASN A 170 10.62 22.52 -33.88
CA ASN A 170 9.57 21.57 -34.24
C ASN A 170 9.42 20.45 -33.19
N TYR A 171 8.19 20.11 -32.84
CA TYR A 171 7.86 18.95 -32.03
C TYR A 171 6.55 18.30 -32.52
N LYS A 172 6.33 17.02 -32.17
CA LYS A 172 5.07 16.34 -32.40
C LYS A 172 4.42 16.03 -31.07
N ILE A 173 3.21 16.53 -30.84
CA ILE A 173 2.39 16.03 -29.74
C ILE A 173 1.93 14.62 -30.12
N ILE A 174 2.48 13.60 -29.48
CA ILE A 174 1.91 12.25 -29.56
C ILE A 174 0.94 12.15 -28.37
N PRO A 175 -0.39 12.00 -28.59
CA PRO A 175 -1.34 11.89 -27.49
C PRO A 175 -0.98 10.75 -26.54
N HIS A 176 -0.55 11.09 -25.33
CA HIS A 176 -0.10 10.16 -24.31
C HIS A 176 -1.00 10.29 -23.08
N ARG A 177 -1.84 9.28 -22.86
CA ARG A 177 -2.68 9.23 -21.66
C ARG A 177 -1.88 8.72 -20.47
N LEU A 178 -1.57 9.62 -19.55
CA LEU A 178 -0.90 9.26 -18.29
C LEU A 178 -1.87 8.55 -17.36
N ASN A 179 -1.54 7.34 -16.91
CA ASN A 179 -2.40 6.60 -15.99
C ASN A 179 -1.70 6.37 -14.66
N ASN A 180 -2.48 6.21 -13.59
CA ASN A 180 -1.97 5.86 -12.27
C ASN A 180 -0.95 6.86 -11.72
N ILE A 181 -1.12 8.16 -12.03
CA ILE A 181 -0.37 9.24 -11.40
C ILE A 181 -1.22 9.88 -10.31
N VAL A 182 -0.64 10.07 -9.13
CA VAL A 182 -1.27 10.77 -8.01
C VAL A 182 -0.40 11.95 -7.59
N ILE A 183 -1.03 12.98 -7.03
CA ILE A 183 -0.32 14.01 -6.26
C ILE A 183 -0.02 13.40 -4.90
N ASN A 184 1.26 13.38 -4.51
CA ASN A 184 1.74 12.70 -3.31
C ASN A 184 2.05 13.65 -2.16
N GLU A 185 2.69 14.78 -2.45
CA GLU A 185 3.06 15.78 -1.45
C GLU A 185 2.99 17.19 -2.05
N VAL A 186 2.59 18.16 -1.23
CA VAL A 186 2.44 19.56 -1.63
C VAL A 186 3.08 20.45 -0.58
N CYS A 187 4.07 21.24 -0.97
CA CYS A 187 4.72 22.22 -0.09
C CYS A 187 4.49 23.65 -0.61
N PRO A 188 3.46 24.37 -0.10
CA PRO A 188 3.13 25.70 -0.60
C PRO A 188 4.23 26.72 -0.37
N ALA A 189 4.86 26.69 0.82
CA ALA A 189 5.85 27.68 1.23
C ALA A 189 7.15 27.61 0.39
N GLU A 190 7.55 26.39 -0.01
CA GLU A 190 8.71 26.16 -0.88
C GLU A 190 8.32 26.00 -2.36
N LYS A 191 7.03 26.11 -2.68
CA LYS A 191 6.45 26.13 -4.02
C LYS A 191 6.77 24.90 -4.88
N TRP A 192 6.49 23.71 -4.37
CA TRP A 192 6.63 22.49 -5.16
C TRP A 192 5.52 21.47 -4.89
N VAL A 193 5.34 20.58 -5.87
CA VAL A 193 4.40 19.45 -5.82
C VAL A 193 5.13 18.17 -6.20
N GLU A 194 4.94 17.11 -5.45
CA GLU A 194 5.41 15.77 -5.81
C GLU A 194 4.28 14.94 -6.43
N LEU A 195 4.60 14.30 -7.55
CA LEU A 195 3.78 13.28 -8.19
C LEU A 195 4.36 11.90 -7.91
N ALA A 196 3.51 10.88 -7.81
CA ALA A 196 3.93 9.49 -7.71
C ALA A 196 3.22 8.61 -8.75
N ASN A 197 3.95 7.65 -9.31
CA ASN A 197 3.41 6.65 -10.23
C ASN A 197 3.03 5.38 -9.47
N THR A 198 1.73 5.14 -9.35
CA THR A 198 1.14 3.97 -8.67
C THR A 198 0.89 2.80 -9.61
N GLY A 199 1.21 2.97 -10.89
CA GLY A 199 1.08 1.94 -11.92
C GLY A 199 2.23 0.93 -11.91
N THR A 200 2.05 -0.12 -12.71
CA THR A 200 3.05 -1.18 -12.91
C THR A 200 3.97 -0.93 -14.11
N SER A 201 3.89 0.24 -14.74
CA SER A 201 4.70 0.63 -15.90
C SER A 201 5.16 2.08 -15.81
N ASP A 202 6.32 2.36 -16.39
CA ASP A 202 6.86 3.72 -16.52
C ASP A 202 5.90 4.61 -17.31
N GLN A 203 5.83 5.89 -16.93
CA GLN A 203 5.04 6.89 -17.63
C GLN A 203 5.97 7.88 -18.32
N PHE A 204 5.80 8.03 -19.63
CA PHE A 204 6.54 8.99 -20.45
C PHE A 204 5.73 10.28 -20.55
N MET A 205 6.33 11.40 -20.15
CA MET A 205 5.72 12.71 -20.12
C MET A 205 6.52 13.63 -21.05
N GLU A 206 6.03 13.82 -22.28
CA GLU A 206 6.56 14.82 -23.22
C GLU A 206 6.02 16.21 -22.86
N TYR A 207 4.73 16.26 -22.52
CA TYR A 207 4.05 17.46 -22.07
C TYR A 207 2.98 17.13 -21.00
N ALA A 208 2.99 17.87 -19.90
CA ALA A 208 1.97 17.80 -18.84
C ALA A 208 2.06 19.06 -17.96
N TYR A 209 1.00 19.39 -17.21
CA TYR A 209 1.00 20.63 -16.44
C TYR A 209 0.11 20.59 -15.21
N LEU A 210 0.46 21.42 -14.22
CA LEU A 210 -0.41 21.74 -13.10
C LEU A 210 -1.19 23.02 -13.39
N GLU A 211 -2.48 23.05 -13.08
CA GLU A 211 -3.34 24.22 -13.28
C GLU A 211 -4.25 24.47 -12.09
N THR A 212 -4.46 25.75 -11.78
CA THR A 212 -5.53 26.23 -10.90
C THR A 212 -6.21 27.45 -11.49
N GLY A 213 -7.55 27.46 -11.53
CA GLY A 213 -8.32 28.62 -11.99
C GLY A 213 -7.93 29.15 -13.39
N GLY A 214 -7.50 28.27 -14.31
CA GLY A 214 -7.02 28.64 -15.65
C GLY A 214 -5.57 29.15 -15.71
N LYS A 215 -4.86 29.22 -14.57
CA LYS A 215 -3.43 29.54 -14.48
C LYS A 215 -2.61 28.25 -14.42
N LYS A 216 -1.70 28.06 -15.38
CA LYS A 216 -0.68 27.00 -15.31
C LYS A 216 0.35 27.34 -14.23
N LEU A 217 0.51 26.46 -13.25
CA LEU A 217 1.43 26.63 -12.11
C LEU A 217 2.85 26.16 -12.44
N CYS A 218 2.95 25.06 -13.16
CA CYS A 218 4.18 24.55 -13.74
C CYS A 218 3.86 23.72 -14.98
N VAL A 219 4.81 23.64 -15.90
CA VAL A 219 4.71 22.88 -17.15
C VAL A 219 5.90 21.96 -17.25
N ILE A 220 5.64 20.67 -17.49
CA ILE A 220 6.63 19.69 -17.94
C ILE A 220 6.64 19.81 -19.47
N GLY A 221 7.75 20.29 -20.02
CA GLY A 221 7.93 20.49 -21.47
C GLY A 221 9.19 19.81 -22.03
N VAL A 222 9.66 18.77 -21.35
CA VAL A 222 10.81 17.94 -21.73
C VAL A 222 10.46 16.48 -21.50
N ASP A 223 11.11 15.56 -22.21
CA ASP A 223 10.89 14.12 -22.11
C ASP A 223 11.26 13.60 -20.70
N VAL A 224 10.28 13.58 -19.79
CA VAL A 224 10.44 13.03 -18.44
C VAL A 224 9.92 11.60 -18.41
N ILE A 225 10.71 10.69 -17.86
CA ILE A 225 10.28 9.33 -17.55
C ILE A 225 10.04 9.22 -16.05
N LEU A 226 8.78 9.06 -15.67
CA LEU A 226 8.42 8.71 -14.29
C LEU A 226 8.33 7.20 -14.16
N LEU A 227 9.36 6.61 -13.58
CA LEU A 227 9.45 5.17 -13.38
C LEU A 227 8.27 4.61 -12.58
N HIS A 228 7.92 3.35 -12.79
CA HIS A 228 6.93 2.65 -11.99
C HIS A 228 7.31 2.66 -10.49
N GLY A 229 6.40 3.07 -9.61
CA GLY A 229 6.69 3.29 -8.19
C GLY A 229 7.61 4.48 -7.89
N GLY A 230 8.03 5.23 -8.92
CA GLY A 230 8.86 6.42 -8.79
C GLY A 230 8.07 7.67 -8.40
N LYS A 231 8.82 8.71 -8.03
CA LYS A 231 8.33 10.04 -7.67
C LYS A 231 8.96 11.11 -8.56
N LEU A 232 8.22 12.18 -8.83
CA LEU A 232 8.69 13.35 -9.57
C LEU A 232 8.30 14.62 -8.83
N VAL A 233 9.30 15.44 -8.51
CA VAL A 233 9.10 16.74 -7.88
C VAL A 233 9.02 17.82 -8.97
N LEU A 234 7.95 18.61 -8.92
CA LEU A 234 7.68 19.74 -9.80
C LEU A 234 7.87 21.04 -9.01
N GLU A 235 8.84 21.85 -9.43
CA GLU A 235 9.06 23.19 -8.90
C GLU A 235 8.12 24.19 -9.60
N CYS A 236 7.38 24.99 -8.82
CA CYS A 236 6.41 25.97 -9.31
C CYS A 236 6.81 27.39 -8.83
N PRO A 237 7.96 27.94 -9.24
CA PRO A 237 8.51 29.17 -8.66
C PRO A 237 7.59 30.40 -8.77
N ASP A 238 6.75 30.43 -9.82
CA ASP A 238 5.82 31.53 -10.12
C ASP A 238 4.43 31.36 -9.45
N ALA A 239 4.22 30.28 -8.70
CA ALA A 239 3.02 30.06 -7.93
C ALA A 239 3.01 30.92 -6.64
N SER A 240 1.81 31.35 -6.23
CA SER A 240 1.56 31.88 -4.88
C SER A 240 1.22 30.73 -3.93
N GLU A 241 1.39 30.89 -2.62
CA GLU A 241 0.99 29.83 -1.66
C GLU A 241 -0.50 29.46 -1.77
N ALA A 242 -1.36 30.44 -2.08
CA ALA A 242 -2.80 30.21 -2.23
C ALA A 242 -3.15 29.39 -3.49
N ASP A 243 -2.27 29.39 -4.50
CA ASP A 243 -2.46 28.60 -5.72
C ASP A 243 -2.43 27.09 -5.41
N PHE A 244 -1.80 26.69 -4.30
CA PHE A 244 -1.71 25.30 -3.86
C PHE A 244 -2.92 24.82 -3.06
N ASP A 245 -3.87 25.70 -2.69
CA ASP A 245 -5.05 25.29 -1.92
C ASP A 245 -5.95 24.32 -2.72
N SER A 246 -5.94 24.45 -4.05
CA SER A 246 -6.62 23.53 -4.98
C SER A 246 -6.00 23.64 -6.37
N PHE A 247 -5.61 22.52 -6.97
CA PHE A 247 -5.10 22.46 -8.36
C PHE A 247 -5.31 21.07 -8.96
N SER A 248 -5.10 20.95 -10.26
CA SER A 248 -5.22 19.69 -11.01
C SER A 248 -4.02 19.47 -11.90
N PHE A 249 -3.64 18.20 -12.09
CA PHE A 249 -2.59 17.76 -13.00
C PHE A 249 -3.23 17.22 -14.28
N TYR A 250 -2.73 17.67 -15.42
CA TYR A 250 -3.24 17.36 -16.76
C TYR A 250 -2.15 16.74 -17.64
N ASP A 251 -2.54 15.78 -18.48
CA ASP A 251 -1.67 15.23 -19.52
C ASP A 251 -1.71 16.09 -20.81
N ASN A 252 -0.98 15.68 -21.85
CA ASN A 252 -0.92 16.40 -23.13
C ASN A 252 -2.20 16.31 -23.99
N THR A 253 -3.26 15.70 -23.47
CA THR A 253 -4.58 15.66 -24.09
C THR A 253 -5.60 16.54 -23.35
N ASP A 254 -5.12 17.42 -22.46
CA ASP A 254 -5.90 18.24 -21.52
C ASP A 254 -6.84 17.40 -20.63
N ARG A 255 -6.53 16.12 -20.45
CA ARG A 255 -7.27 15.25 -19.56
C ARG A 255 -6.72 15.38 -18.15
N LYS A 256 -7.60 15.67 -17.20
CA LYS A 256 -7.26 15.67 -15.78
C LYS A 256 -6.86 14.26 -15.33
N VAL A 257 -5.64 14.15 -14.81
CA VAL A 257 -5.03 12.89 -14.32
C VAL A 257 -5.15 12.80 -12.80
N ALA A 258 -4.87 13.89 -12.08
CA ALA A 258 -4.94 13.97 -10.62
C ALA A 258 -5.45 15.34 -10.16
N GLU A 259 -5.93 15.42 -8.92
CA GLU A 259 -6.42 16.65 -8.29
C GLU A 259 -6.01 16.69 -6.82
N PHE A 260 -5.69 17.88 -6.33
CA PHE A 260 -5.45 18.16 -4.92
C PHE A 260 -6.39 19.26 -4.43
N LYS A 261 -6.91 19.10 -3.21
CA LYS A 261 -7.71 20.10 -2.50
C LYS A 261 -7.35 20.05 -1.01
N SER A 262 -7.04 21.21 -0.45
CA SER A 262 -6.71 21.38 0.98
C SER A 262 -7.93 21.41 1.90
N THR A 263 -9.16 21.33 1.37
CA THR A 263 -10.40 21.43 2.15
C THR A 263 -10.43 20.43 3.31
N GLY A 264 -10.52 20.94 4.55
CA GLY A 264 -10.54 20.13 5.76
C GLY A 264 -9.16 19.85 6.38
N LEU A 265 -8.08 20.35 5.76
CA LEU A 265 -6.72 20.29 6.28
C LEU A 265 -6.30 21.66 6.83
N SER A 266 -5.54 21.67 7.93
CA SER A 266 -4.85 22.88 8.36
C SER A 266 -3.69 23.21 7.42
N LYS A 267 -3.37 24.50 7.29
CA LYS A 267 -2.24 24.95 6.48
C LYS A 267 -0.90 24.58 7.15
N PRO A 268 0.06 23.98 6.43
CA PRO A 268 1.36 23.65 6.99
C PRO A 268 2.15 24.91 7.35
N THR A 269 3.03 24.79 8.34
CA THR A 269 4.00 25.84 8.69
C THR A 269 5.11 25.95 7.64
N SER A 270 5.98 26.97 7.76
CA SER A 270 7.16 27.08 6.91
C SER A 270 8.04 25.82 7.03
N GLY A 271 8.40 25.21 5.90
CA GLY A 271 9.10 23.92 5.82
C GLY A 271 8.20 22.68 5.95
N GLY A 272 6.90 22.86 6.18
CA GLY A 272 5.90 21.79 6.23
C GLY A 272 5.18 21.57 4.90
N SER A 273 4.34 20.55 4.85
CA SER A 273 3.65 20.10 3.64
C SER A 273 2.30 19.44 3.93
N TRP A 274 1.50 19.25 2.90
CA TRP A 274 0.44 18.25 2.88
C TRP A 274 0.94 16.99 2.20
N SER A 275 0.96 15.87 2.90
CA SER A 275 1.53 14.60 2.42
C SER A 275 0.52 13.48 2.55
N ARG A 276 0.48 12.56 1.56
CA ARG A 276 -0.31 11.32 1.70
C ARG A 276 0.31 10.40 2.74
N LEU A 277 -0.53 9.88 3.66
CA LEU A 277 -0.13 8.91 4.69
C LEU A 277 -1.16 7.77 4.80
N PRO A 278 -0.78 6.51 4.54
CA PRO A 278 0.55 6.04 4.12
C PRO A 278 1.03 6.67 2.80
N ASP A 279 2.35 6.73 2.59
CA ASP A 279 2.96 7.32 1.38
C ASP A 279 2.28 6.81 0.11
N VAL A 280 2.07 7.72 -0.86
CA VAL A 280 1.45 7.47 -2.18
C VAL A 280 -0.04 7.10 -2.15
N THR A 281 -0.50 6.39 -1.13
CA THR A 281 -1.79 5.68 -1.15
C THR A 281 -2.82 6.25 -0.20
N GLY A 282 -2.38 6.85 0.90
CA GLY A 282 -3.25 7.33 1.95
C GLY A 282 -3.86 8.70 1.67
N ASP A 283 -4.65 9.15 2.63
CA ASP A 283 -5.23 10.49 2.64
C ASP A 283 -4.16 11.54 2.95
N PHE A 284 -4.40 12.78 2.51
CA PHE A 284 -3.54 13.89 2.86
C PHE A 284 -3.63 14.21 4.35
N LYS A 285 -2.47 14.41 4.97
CA LYS A 285 -2.28 14.93 6.33
C LYS A 285 -1.38 16.14 6.28
N VAL A 286 -1.49 17.00 7.28
CA VAL A 286 -0.54 18.11 7.47
C VAL A 286 0.71 17.58 8.16
N SER A 287 1.88 17.97 7.67
CA SER A 287 3.17 17.71 8.32
C SER A 287 3.86 19.04 8.60
N SER A 288 4.50 19.15 9.77
CA SER A 288 5.37 20.28 10.11
C SER A 288 6.70 20.25 9.34
N LYS A 289 7.02 19.13 8.68
CA LYS A 289 8.24 18.94 7.90
C LYS A 289 7.92 18.22 6.57
N SER A 290 8.43 18.76 5.47
CA SER A 290 8.30 18.14 4.15
C SER A 290 9.29 17.00 3.91
N THR A 291 8.93 16.12 2.99
CA THR A 291 9.68 14.91 2.59
C THR A 291 10.00 14.91 1.10
N LYS A 292 10.38 16.08 0.56
CA LYS A 292 10.67 16.30 -0.86
C LYS A 292 11.53 15.19 -1.49
N GLY A 293 10.95 14.37 -2.38
CA GLY A 293 11.63 13.29 -3.09
C GLY A 293 11.84 12.00 -2.28
N GLU A 294 11.48 11.99 -1.00
CA GLU A 294 11.66 10.89 -0.06
C GLU A 294 10.31 10.24 0.27
N VAL A 295 10.30 9.14 1.03
CA VAL A 295 9.04 8.52 1.50
C VAL A 295 8.32 9.49 2.45
N ASN A 296 7.01 9.69 2.23
CA ASN A 296 6.23 10.57 3.10
C ASN A 296 6.18 10.04 4.53
N GLU A 297 6.61 10.89 5.45
CA GLU A 297 6.43 10.75 6.89
C GLU A 297 5.85 12.06 7.41
N SER A 298 4.87 12.01 8.31
CA SER A 298 4.42 13.22 9.00
C SER A 298 5.19 13.42 10.29
N LEU A 299 5.50 14.68 10.59
CA LEU A 299 5.96 15.11 11.89
C LEU A 299 4.93 16.10 12.46
N THR A 300 4.44 15.83 13.67
CA THR A 300 3.59 16.75 14.42
C THR A 300 4.26 17.18 15.73
N ASP A 301 4.10 18.45 16.09
CA ASP A 301 4.50 18.98 17.39
C ASP A 301 3.37 18.89 18.43
N ASP A 302 2.21 18.31 18.09
CA ASP A 302 1.13 18.05 19.05
C ASP A 302 1.31 16.67 19.72
N PRO A 303 1.66 16.61 21.02
CA PRO A 303 1.95 15.34 21.69
C PRO A 303 0.72 14.55 22.12
N THR A 304 -0.50 14.94 21.71
CA THR A 304 -1.75 14.30 22.14
C THR A 304 -1.90 12.84 21.72
N GLY A 305 -1.15 12.40 20.70
CA GLY A 305 -1.11 11.00 20.29
C GLY A 305 -0.25 10.09 21.19
N LEU A 306 0.48 10.65 22.16
CA LEU A 306 1.30 9.87 23.10
C LEU A 306 0.51 9.49 24.35
N VAL A 307 0.52 8.20 24.67
CA VAL A 307 -0.29 7.61 25.74
C VAL A 307 0.52 6.61 26.55
N ILE A 308 0.11 6.37 27.81
CA ILE A 308 0.69 5.30 28.61
C ILE A 308 0.18 3.98 28.05
N ASN A 309 1.07 3.07 27.67
CA ASN A 309 0.74 1.84 26.97
C ASN A 309 0.86 0.59 27.86
N GLU A 310 1.89 0.55 28.70
CA GLU A 310 2.15 -0.58 29.58
C GLU A 310 2.79 -0.11 30.89
N VAL A 311 2.35 -0.69 32.00
CA VAL A 311 2.82 -0.37 33.37
C VAL A 311 3.28 -1.67 34.02
N SER A 312 4.58 -1.88 34.16
CA SER A 312 5.16 -3.14 34.64
C SER A 312 5.56 -3.08 36.11
N LEU A 313 5.16 -4.09 36.88
CA LEU A 313 5.59 -4.29 38.27
C LEU A 313 7.10 -4.52 38.40
N ALA A 314 7.81 -4.78 37.29
CA ALA A 314 9.26 -4.83 37.23
C ALA A 314 9.94 -3.45 37.29
N GLY A 315 9.17 -2.34 37.38
CA GLY A 315 9.69 -1.00 37.62
C GLY A 315 9.89 -0.16 36.36
N TRP A 316 8.97 -0.26 35.40
CA TRP A 316 8.99 0.60 34.22
C TRP A 316 7.59 0.84 33.67
N ILE A 317 7.46 1.95 32.93
CA ILE A 317 6.26 2.36 32.22
C ILE A 317 6.63 2.64 30.77
N GLU A 318 5.83 2.14 29.85
CA GLU A 318 5.95 2.43 28.44
C GLU A 318 4.93 3.49 28.00
N ILE A 319 5.41 4.39 27.14
CA ILE A 319 4.62 5.37 26.42
C ILE A 319 4.66 4.98 24.95
N SER A 320 3.50 4.88 24.30
CA SER A 320 3.41 4.55 22.87
C SER A 320 2.94 5.74 22.04
N ASN A 321 3.38 5.74 20.78
CA ASN A 321 2.78 6.50 19.70
C ASN A 321 2.04 5.54 18.77
N SER A 322 0.73 5.39 18.95
CA SER A 322 -0.10 4.55 18.06
C SER A 322 -0.65 5.32 16.85
N THR A 323 -0.22 6.57 16.63
CA THR A 323 -0.65 7.37 15.49
C THR A 323 0.17 7.05 14.24
N LEU A 324 -0.28 7.54 13.08
CA LEU A 324 0.46 7.44 11.82
C LEU A 324 1.55 8.53 11.67
N GLU A 325 1.67 9.43 12.63
CA GLU A 325 2.56 10.59 12.58
C GLU A 325 3.73 10.38 13.55
N ASN A 326 4.93 10.82 13.17
CA ASN A 326 6.01 10.99 14.11
C ASN A 326 5.66 12.16 15.04
N ILE A 327 5.80 11.99 16.35
CA ILE A 327 5.42 13.01 17.32
C ILE A 327 6.69 13.60 17.95
N ALA A 328 6.97 14.87 17.65
CA ALA A 328 7.98 15.65 18.33
C ALA A 328 7.41 16.31 19.59
N THR A 329 8.17 16.29 20.67
CA THR A 329 7.83 16.99 21.91
C THR A 329 9.09 17.58 22.54
N LYS A 330 8.93 18.74 23.20
CA LYS A 330 10.01 19.39 23.96
C LYS A 330 10.44 18.59 25.19
N GLY A 331 9.59 17.66 25.63
CA GLY A 331 9.87 16.74 26.70
C GLY A 331 8.59 16.17 27.29
N LEU A 332 8.69 14.99 27.88
CA LEU A 332 7.63 14.28 28.58
C LEU A 332 7.98 14.15 30.05
N THR A 333 6.96 14.01 30.88
CA THR A 333 7.08 13.73 32.30
C THR A 333 6.11 12.62 32.67
N LEU A 334 6.54 11.74 33.58
CA LEU A 334 5.63 10.85 34.30
C LEU A 334 5.64 11.24 35.77
N SER A 335 4.46 11.30 36.36
CA SER A 335 4.27 11.63 37.76
C SER A 335 3.30 10.67 38.44
N ALA A 336 3.46 10.48 39.74
CA ALA A 336 2.53 9.75 40.60
C ALA A 336 2.42 10.45 41.95
N GLY A 337 1.22 10.53 42.52
CA GLY A 337 0.99 11.20 43.81
C GLY A 337 1.46 12.67 43.86
N GLY A 338 1.46 13.37 42.72
CA GLY A 338 1.96 14.74 42.61
C GLY A 338 3.49 14.88 42.56
N LYS A 339 4.25 13.78 42.58
CA LYS A 339 5.71 13.76 42.44
C LYS A 339 6.11 13.33 41.03
N GLN A 340 7.02 14.07 40.41
CA GLN A 340 7.64 13.67 39.14
C GLN A 340 8.57 12.46 39.37
N LEU A 341 8.38 11.40 38.59
CA LEU A 341 9.17 10.17 38.63
C LEU A 341 10.14 10.05 37.45
N TYR A 342 9.77 10.62 36.30
CA TYR A 342 10.56 10.59 35.08
C TYR A 342 10.40 11.91 34.32
N SER A 343 11.44 12.30 33.58
CA SER A 343 11.38 13.37 32.59
C SER A 343 12.29 13.03 31.42
N SER A 344 11.78 13.21 30.21
CA SER A 344 12.61 13.21 29.00
C SER A 344 13.07 14.63 28.67
N GLY A 345 14.21 14.73 27.98
CA GLY A 345 14.48 15.91 27.14
C GLY A 345 13.58 15.92 25.90
N ALA A 346 13.88 16.82 24.96
CA ALA A 346 13.22 16.83 23.66
C ALA A 346 13.40 15.47 22.96
N VAL A 347 12.31 14.94 22.42
CA VAL A 347 12.26 13.62 21.80
C VAL A 347 11.27 13.61 20.64
N THR A 348 11.60 12.87 19.59
CA THR A 348 10.67 12.50 18.53
C THR A 348 10.36 11.02 18.67
N VAL A 349 9.09 10.68 18.84
CA VAL A 349 8.61 9.30 18.90
C VAL A 349 8.07 8.94 17.51
N PRO A 350 8.72 8.03 16.77
CA PRO A 350 8.22 7.63 15.46
C PRO A 350 6.79 7.08 15.53
N SER A 351 6.09 7.08 14.40
CA SER A 351 4.85 6.32 14.22
C SER A 351 5.05 4.86 14.63
N GLY A 352 4.19 4.32 15.51
CA GLY A 352 4.35 2.99 16.12
C GLY A 352 5.50 2.87 17.14
N GLY A 353 6.22 3.96 17.42
CA GLY A 353 7.37 4.00 18.31
C GLY A 353 6.98 4.02 19.79
N ARG A 354 7.95 3.69 20.65
CA ARG A 354 7.79 3.56 22.10
C ARG A 354 8.92 4.24 22.87
N ILE A 355 8.59 4.74 24.06
CA ILE A 355 9.55 5.19 25.07
C ILE A 355 9.34 4.35 26.33
N VAL A 356 10.42 3.79 26.88
CA VAL A 356 10.37 3.07 28.16
C VAL A 356 11.03 3.91 29.26
N ALA A 357 10.24 4.30 30.25
CA ALA A 357 10.67 5.03 31.44
C ALA A 357 10.84 4.07 32.62
N THR A 358 12.02 4.06 33.25
CA THR A 358 12.26 3.29 34.48
C THR A 358 11.76 4.09 35.68
N VAL A 359 10.80 3.56 36.44
CA VAL A 359 10.11 4.25 37.54
C VAL A 359 9.70 3.28 38.64
N ASP A 360 9.47 3.77 39.87
CA ASP A 360 8.90 2.95 40.94
C ASP A 360 7.39 2.77 40.73
N VAL A 361 7.01 1.58 40.25
CA VAL A 361 5.62 1.24 39.95
C VAL A 361 4.88 0.74 41.19
N LYS A 362 5.51 -0.08 42.02
CA LYS A 362 4.82 -0.87 43.07
C LYS A 362 4.20 0.01 44.17
N SER A 363 4.73 1.21 44.40
CA SER A 363 4.23 2.13 45.42
C SER A 363 3.07 3.03 44.97
N ASN A 364 2.61 2.92 43.72
CA ASN A 364 1.67 3.88 43.13
C ASN A 364 0.53 3.16 42.39
N ASP A 365 -0.71 3.64 42.58
CA ASP A 365 -1.90 3.11 41.88
C ASP A 365 -2.31 3.96 40.65
N SER A 366 -1.61 5.05 40.37
CA SER A 366 -1.90 5.94 39.24
C SER A 366 -0.64 6.64 38.73
N PHE A 367 -0.56 6.81 37.41
CA PHE A 367 0.50 7.57 36.73
C PHE A 367 -0.10 8.55 35.74
N THR A 368 0.44 9.76 35.71
CA THR A 368 0.04 10.80 34.75
C THR A 368 1.20 11.10 33.82
N LEU A 369 0.94 10.97 32.51
CA LEU A 369 1.81 11.41 31.43
C LEU A 369 1.46 12.84 31.06
N ALA A 370 2.45 13.73 31.05
CA ALA A 370 2.30 15.11 30.65
C ALA A 370 3.53 15.59 29.88
N THR A 371 3.41 16.68 29.14
CA THR A 371 4.57 17.41 28.60
C THR A 371 5.33 18.16 29.70
N THR A 372 6.58 18.54 29.45
CA THR A 372 7.38 19.35 30.39
C THR A 372 6.83 20.75 30.65
N ASP A 373 5.96 21.28 29.79
CA ASP A 373 5.24 22.55 30.01
C ASP A 373 3.89 22.36 30.73
N GLY A 374 3.55 21.13 31.13
CA GLY A 374 2.43 20.84 32.03
C GLY A 374 1.12 20.44 31.35
N LYS A 375 1.08 20.23 30.03
CA LYS A 375 -0.10 19.67 29.35
C LYS A 375 -0.21 18.18 29.64
N THR A 376 -1.23 17.78 30.40
CA THR A 376 -1.56 16.36 30.61
C THR A 376 -1.98 15.71 29.29
N LEU A 377 -1.43 14.53 29.00
CA LEU A 377 -1.69 13.75 27.78
C LEU A 377 -2.53 12.50 28.09
N ASP A 378 -2.14 11.74 29.12
CA ASP A 378 -2.84 10.52 29.51
C ASP A 378 -2.69 10.26 31.02
N THR A 379 -3.56 9.42 31.57
CA THR A 379 -3.45 8.97 32.96
C THR A 379 -3.86 7.51 33.07
N PHE A 380 -2.94 6.69 33.57
CA PHE A 380 -3.21 5.34 34.02
C PHE A 380 -3.76 5.36 35.44
N LYS A 381 -4.78 4.54 35.70
CA LYS A 381 -5.21 4.18 37.05
C LYS A 381 -5.37 2.67 37.13
N LYS A 382 -4.85 2.07 38.20
CA LYS A 382 -4.98 0.64 38.48
C LYS A 382 -6.45 0.20 38.61
N SER A 383 -7.35 1.09 39.02
CA SER A 383 -8.79 0.85 39.05
C SER A 383 -9.41 0.59 37.68
N ASP A 384 -8.75 1.05 36.62
CA ASP A 384 -9.24 0.95 35.24
C ASP A 384 -8.80 -0.36 34.59
N VAL A 385 -7.89 -1.11 35.25
CA VAL A 385 -7.52 -2.46 34.87
C VAL A 385 -8.72 -3.38 35.05
N ARG A 386 -9.08 -4.10 33.98
CA ARG A 386 -10.14 -5.09 34.02
C ARG A 386 -9.86 -6.10 35.14
N LYS A 387 -10.87 -6.38 35.96
CA LYS A 387 -10.79 -7.39 37.01
C LYS A 387 -10.40 -8.72 36.38
N ASP A 388 -9.45 -9.37 37.04
CA ASP A 388 -8.81 -10.59 36.57
C ASP A 388 -8.60 -11.49 37.79
N SER A 389 -8.91 -12.78 37.65
CA SER A 389 -8.71 -13.79 38.69
C SER A 389 -7.23 -14.19 38.89
N ARG A 390 -6.34 -13.83 37.96
CA ARG A 390 -4.91 -14.10 38.03
C ARG A 390 -4.23 -13.24 39.12
N VAL A 391 -3.36 -13.88 39.90
CA VAL A 391 -2.57 -13.20 40.94
C VAL A 391 -1.38 -12.48 40.31
N ALA A 392 -1.34 -11.15 40.44
CA ALA A 392 -0.20 -10.35 40.00
C ALA A 392 1.08 -10.75 40.77
N ASN A 393 2.20 -10.84 40.04
CA ASN A 393 3.53 -11.10 40.58
C ASN A 393 4.52 -10.04 40.07
N ASP A 394 5.78 -10.14 40.46
CA ASP A 394 6.81 -9.14 40.12
C ASP A 394 7.08 -8.98 38.62
N ASN A 395 6.71 -9.97 37.80
CA ASN A 395 6.79 -9.93 36.35
C ASN A 395 5.46 -9.53 35.69
N THR A 396 4.41 -9.18 36.44
CA THR A 396 3.15 -8.73 35.85
C THR A 396 3.27 -7.31 35.29
N SER A 397 2.58 -7.05 34.20
CA SER A 397 2.28 -5.70 33.73
C SER A 397 0.79 -5.49 33.53
N TRP A 398 0.39 -4.23 33.54
CA TRP A 398 -0.90 -3.80 33.06
C TRP A 398 -0.69 -3.20 31.67
N SER A 399 -1.36 -3.76 30.67
CA SER A 399 -1.15 -3.39 29.26
C SER A 399 -2.46 -2.96 28.61
N ARG A 400 -2.40 -1.94 27.75
CA ARG A 400 -3.51 -1.62 26.84
C ARG A 400 -3.54 -2.64 25.71
N LEU A 401 -4.72 -3.23 25.47
CA LEU A 401 -4.95 -4.13 24.34
C LEU A 401 -6.21 -3.68 23.59
N PRO A 402 -6.10 -3.23 22.32
CA PRO A 402 -4.87 -3.00 21.54
C PRO A 402 -4.03 -1.80 22.04
N ASP A 403 -2.77 -1.70 21.60
CA ASP A 403 -1.83 -0.63 21.98
C ASP A 403 -2.42 0.78 21.84
N GLY A 404 -2.21 1.60 22.86
CA GLY A 404 -2.54 3.02 22.94
C GLY A 404 -4.03 3.38 22.96
N THR A 405 -4.93 2.47 22.57
CA THR A 405 -6.38 2.75 22.48
C THR A 405 -7.23 1.80 23.30
N GLY A 406 -6.68 0.64 23.65
CA GLY A 406 -7.38 -0.44 24.32
C GLY A 406 -7.65 -0.22 25.81
N THR A 407 -8.50 -1.10 26.33
CA THR A 407 -8.74 -1.26 27.76
C THR A 407 -7.49 -1.85 28.44
N TRP A 408 -7.35 -1.63 29.74
CA TRP A 408 -6.24 -2.16 30.53
C TRP A 408 -6.51 -3.60 30.97
N PHE A 409 -5.52 -4.47 30.78
CA PHE A 409 -5.55 -5.88 31.18
C PHE A 409 -4.35 -6.22 32.04
N THR A 410 -4.52 -7.16 32.96
CA THR A 410 -3.40 -7.80 33.66
C THR A 410 -2.76 -8.82 32.73
N VAL A 411 -1.48 -8.67 32.41
CA VAL A 411 -0.70 -9.63 31.61
C VAL A 411 0.50 -10.13 32.41
N LEU A 412 0.79 -11.43 32.30
CA LEU A 412 1.85 -12.08 33.07
C LEU A 412 3.22 -12.02 32.39
N THR A 413 3.25 -11.65 31.10
CA THR A 413 4.46 -11.52 30.31
C THR A 413 4.54 -10.11 29.73
N PRO A 414 5.39 -9.23 30.29
CA PRO A 414 5.50 -7.86 29.83
C PRO A 414 6.12 -7.76 28.44
N SER A 415 5.70 -6.75 27.69
CA SER A 415 6.05 -6.52 26.28
C SER A 415 6.98 -5.32 26.10
N ARG A 416 7.99 -5.20 26.97
CA ARG A 416 8.87 -4.03 27.04
C ARG A 416 9.46 -3.64 25.67
N GLY A 417 9.04 -2.49 25.14
CA GLY A 417 9.53 -1.94 23.87
C GLY A 417 8.91 -2.60 22.62
N GLU A 418 8.00 -3.56 22.80
CA GLU A 418 7.35 -4.33 21.76
C GLU A 418 5.83 -4.08 21.80
N LEU A 419 5.10 -4.54 20.79
CA LEU A 419 3.63 -4.49 20.82
C LEU A 419 3.10 -5.24 22.04
N ASN A 420 2.11 -4.65 22.73
CA ASN A 420 1.47 -5.39 23.81
C ASN A 420 0.75 -6.60 23.24
N TYR A 421 0.92 -7.70 23.96
CA TYR A 421 0.16 -8.92 23.76
C TYR A 421 -0.34 -9.41 25.10
N GLY A 422 -1.43 -10.15 25.08
CA GLY A 422 -2.03 -10.66 26.31
C GLY A 422 -3.34 -11.34 26.04
N ILE A 423 -3.70 -12.23 26.96
CA ILE A 423 -4.92 -13.02 26.88
C ILE A 423 -5.84 -12.53 27.98
N GLU A 424 -7.01 -12.04 27.59
CA GLU A 424 -8.04 -11.58 28.51
C GLU A 424 -8.81 -12.72 29.18
N GLU A 425 -9.35 -12.47 30.37
CA GLU A 425 -10.34 -13.34 31.01
C GLU A 425 -11.60 -13.39 30.11
N GLY A 426 -11.77 -14.47 29.36
CA GLY A 426 -12.82 -14.62 28.35
C GLY A 426 -12.35 -14.73 26.90
N ASN A 427 -11.04 -14.79 26.65
CA ASN A 427 -10.49 -15.06 25.31
C ASN A 427 -11.04 -16.39 24.76
N THR A 428 -11.66 -16.32 23.58
CA THR A 428 -12.30 -17.45 22.88
C THR A 428 -11.47 -17.99 21.71
N ILE A 429 -10.29 -17.44 21.47
CA ILE A 429 -9.39 -17.86 20.40
C ILE A 429 -8.64 -19.11 20.89
N ALA A 430 -8.78 -20.19 20.13
CA ALA A 430 -8.19 -21.48 20.42
C ALA A 430 -7.45 -22.05 19.22
N ILE A 431 -6.49 -22.95 19.47
CA ILE A 431 -5.82 -23.72 18.42
C ILE A 431 -5.76 -25.20 18.79
N TRP A 432 -6.17 -26.06 17.86
CA TRP A 432 -5.92 -27.50 17.96
C TRP A 432 -4.46 -27.78 17.62
N VAL A 433 -3.77 -28.43 18.55
CA VAL A 433 -2.36 -28.82 18.39
C VAL A 433 -2.29 -30.33 18.26
N ASN A 434 -1.89 -30.81 17.08
CA ASN A 434 -1.64 -32.22 16.84
C ASN A 434 -0.45 -32.70 17.69
N GLN A 435 -0.44 -34.00 18.06
CA GLN A 435 0.67 -34.59 18.80
C GLN A 435 2.01 -34.51 18.04
N SER A 436 2.03 -34.43 16.72
CA SER A 436 3.29 -34.23 15.98
C SER A 436 3.95 -32.89 16.31
N SER A 437 3.17 -31.89 16.72
CA SER A 437 3.64 -30.52 16.98
C SER A 437 4.02 -30.26 18.45
N THR A 438 3.92 -31.25 19.34
CA THR A 438 4.20 -31.06 20.79
C THR A 438 5.59 -30.47 21.07
N ASN A 439 6.59 -30.78 20.24
CA ASN A 439 7.96 -30.26 20.40
C ASN A 439 8.22 -28.95 19.63
N SER A 440 7.39 -28.60 18.65
CA SER A 440 7.62 -27.47 17.74
C SER A 440 6.63 -26.32 17.93
N VAL A 441 5.57 -26.50 18.71
CA VAL A 441 4.59 -25.45 18.98
C VAL A 441 5.25 -24.27 19.70
N ASN A 442 5.13 -23.07 19.13
CA ASN A 442 5.65 -21.84 19.70
C ASN A 442 4.52 -21.11 20.44
N LEU A 443 4.42 -21.33 21.76
CA LEU A 443 3.35 -20.75 22.57
C LEU A 443 3.43 -19.23 22.69
N GLU A 444 4.64 -18.66 22.71
CA GLU A 444 4.83 -17.20 22.77
C GLU A 444 4.32 -16.53 21.49
N ASP A 445 4.64 -17.10 20.33
CA ASP A 445 4.16 -16.60 19.05
C ASP A 445 2.64 -16.71 18.93
N LEU A 446 2.05 -17.83 19.36
CA LEU A 446 0.60 -18.00 19.42
C LEU A 446 -0.06 -16.96 20.34
N CYS A 447 0.52 -16.72 21.52
CA CYS A 447 0.05 -15.71 22.46
C CYS A 447 0.10 -14.30 21.87
N LYS A 448 1.17 -13.95 21.15
CA LYS A 448 1.30 -12.68 20.42
C LYS A 448 0.21 -12.49 19.36
N HIS A 449 -0.25 -13.57 18.75
CA HIS A 449 -1.37 -13.56 17.80
C HIS A 449 -2.74 -13.73 18.48
N GLY A 450 -2.82 -13.56 19.80
CA GLY A 450 -4.07 -13.54 20.56
C GLY A 450 -4.65 -14.93 20.88
N VAL A 451 -3.95 -16.02 20.60
CA VAL A 451 -4.41 -17.37 20.95
C VAL A 451 -4.40 -17.53 22.46
N GLY A 452 -5.59 -17.69 23.04
CA GLY A 452 -5.76 -17.85 24.49
C GLY A 452 -5.87 -19.28 24.96
N ASN A 453 -6.17 -20.22 24.08
CA ASN A 453 -6.53 -21.59 24.44
C ASN A 453 -5.76 -22.60 23.57
N ILE A 454 -5.02 -23.49 24.20
CA ILE A 454 -4.35 -24.62 23.55
C ILE A 454 -5.21 -25.86 23.70
N VAL A 455 -5.53 -26.53 22.60
CA VAL A 455 -6.31 -27.78 22.58
C VAL A 455 -5.38 -28.90 22.06
N LEU A 456 -4.63 -29.53 22.98
CA LEU A 456 -3.55 -30.47 22.61
C LEU A 456 -4.04 -31.92 22.53
N HIS A 457 -3.74 -32.61 21.43
CA HIS A 457 -4.11 -34.02 21.22
C HIS A 457 -3.57 -34.95 22.33
N GLU A 458 -4.43 -35.82 22.87
CA GLU A 458 -4.13 -36.68 24.02
C GLU A 458 -2.93 -37.61 23.83
N TRP A 459 -2.67 -38.02 22.58
CA TRP A 459 -1.48 -38.82 22.22
C TRP A 459 -0.14 -38.12 22.49
N SER A 460 -0.13 -36.82 22.78
CA SER A 460 1.08 -36.15 23.26
C SER A 460 1.61 -36.79 24.56
N PHE A 461 0.71 -37.22 25.45
CA PHE A 461 1.11 -37.94 26.66
C PHE A 461 1.70 -39.31 26.34
N LYS A 462 1.12 -40.03 25.38
CA LYS A 462 1.61 -41.34 24.92
C LYS A 462 2.98 -41.24 24.23
N ASN A 463 3.16 -40.23 23.39
CA ASN A 463 4.34 -40.10 22.52
C ASN A 463 5.53 -39.43 23.22
N TYR A 464 5.29 -38.53 24.17
CA TYR A 464 6.36 -37.74 24.81
C TYR A 464 6.40 -37.83 26.35
N GLY A 465 5.40 -38.47 26.96
CA GLY A 465 5.32 -38.65 28.42
C GLY A 465 4.79 -37.42 29.18
N ALA A 466 4.28 -37.67 30.39
CA ALA A 466 3.61 -36.65 31.22
C ALA A 466 4.54 -35.49 31.62
N ALA A 467 5.82 -35.75 31.88
CA ALA A 467 6.77 -34.70 32.28
C ALA A 467 6.92 -33.61 31.20
N LYS A 468 7.05 -34.02 29.92
CA LYS A 468 7.17 -33.07 28.80
C LYS A 468 5.88 -32.28 28.60
N VAL A 469 4.73 -32.96 28.63
CA VAL A 469 3.44 -32.29 28.46
C VAL A 469 3.17 -31.32 29.60
N ASN A 470 3.46 -31.69 30.86
CA ASN A 470 3.30 -30.80 32.01
C ASN A 470 4.20 -29.57 31.94
N SER A 471 5.41 -29.69 31.40
CA SER A 471 6.28 -28.52 31.14
C SER A 471 5.67 -27.58 30.10
N LEU A 472 5.05 -28.11 29.04
CA LEU A 472 4.36 -27.31 28.03
C LEU A 472 3.12 -26.60 28.63
N ILE A 473 2.36 -27.28 29.49
CA ILE A 473 1.22 -26.69 30.20
C ILE A 473 1.65 -25.55 31.10
N GLN A 474 2.73 -25.74 31.89
CA GLN A 474 3.28 -24.69 32.73
C GLN A 474 3.75 -23.48 31.91
N GLN A 475 4.35 -23.70 30.75
CA GLN A 475 4.72 -22.62 29.83
C GLN A 475 3.47 -21.87 29.33
N ALA A 476 2.43 -22.58 28.89
CA ALA A 476 1.16 -21.98 28.47
C ALA A 476 0.53 -21.13 29.59
N HIS A 477 0.46 -21.67 30.80
CA HIS A 477 -0.05 -20.97 31.98
C HIS A 477 0.77 -19.72 32.33
N SER A 478 2.10 -19.78 32.19
CA SER A 478 2.97 -18.61 32.42
C SER A 478 2.71 -17.46 31.44
N LEU A 479 2.21 -17.78 30.25
CA LEU A 479 1.77 -16.81 29.23
C LEU A 479 0.31 -16.39 29.42
N GLY A 480 -0.39 -16.93 30.42
CA GLY A 480 -1.81 -16.68 30.65
C GLY A 480 -2.75 -17.42 29.70
N MET A 481 -2.25 -18.39 28.94
CA MET A 481 -3.06 -19.29 28.11
C MET A 481 -3.75 -20.35 28.96
N ARG A 482 -4.92 -20.80 28.52
CA ARG A 482 -5.61 -21.98 29.05
C ARG A 482 -5.22 -23.21 28.24
N PHE A 483 -5.18 -24.36 28.91
CA PHE A 483 -4.79 -25.62 28.31
C PHE A 483 -5.90 -26.66 28.43
N HIS A 484 -6.31 -27.20 27.28
CA HIS A 484 -7.38 -28.17 27.14
C HIS A 484 -6.81 -29.46 26.54
N ILE A 485 -7.21 -30.62 27.07
CA ILE A 485 -6.87 -31.90 26.45
C ILE A 485 -7.86 -32.21 25.33
N TRP A 486 -7.36 -32.49 24.13
CA TRP A 486 -8.15 -33.00 23.02
C TRP A 486 -8.23 -34.52 23.11
N LEU A 487 -9.40 -34.99 23.55
CA LEU A 487 -9.72 -36.37 23.90
C LEU A 487 -10.58 -37.01 22.81
N GLN A 488 -10.13 -38.12 22.23
CA GLN A 488 -10.93 -38.87 21.26
C GLN A 488 -11.96 -39.73 22.01
N CYS A 489 -13.24 -39.73 21.59
CA CYS A 489 -14.31 -40.41 22.33
C CYS A 489 -14.79 -41.70 21.64
N PHE A 490 -15.55 -41.59 20.53
CA PHE A 490 -16.19 -42.75 19.88
C PHE A 490 -15.50 -43.19 18.59
N TRP A 491 -14.38 -42.57 18.27
CA TRP A 491 -13.42 -43.03 17.28
C TRP A 491 -12.06 -43.16 17.94
N TRP A 492 -11.31 -44.19 17.59
CA TRP A 492 -9.99 -44.41 18.14
C TRP A 492 -9.02 -44.84 17.05
N ASN A 493 -7.86 -44.19 17.00
CA ASN A 493 -6.93 -44.32 15.87
C ASN A 493 -6.25 -45.69 15.77
N ASP A 494 -6.25 -46.52 16.83
CA ASP A 494 -5.70 -47.89 16.76
C ASP A 494 -6.71 -48.96 16.31
N ASP A 495 -8.02 -48.73 16.51
CA ASP A 495 -9.09 -49.67 16.17
C ASP A 495 -9.63 -49.43 14.74
N THR A 496 -9.41 -48.23 14.18
CA THR A 496 -9.86 -47.81 12.84
C THR A 496 -11.36 -48.01 12.58
N GLN A 497 -12.17 -48.09 13.64
CA GLN A 497 -13.62 -48.25 13.58
C GLN A 497 -14.33 -47.38 14.61
N TRP A 498 -15.61 -47.10 14.32
CA TRP A 498 -16.49 -46.37 15.23
C TRP A 498 -16.94 -47.27 16.38
N ARG A 499 -16.72 -46.80 17.60
CA ARG A 499 -17.20 -47.42 18.83
C ARG A 499 -18.60 -46.88 19.11
N LEU A 500 -19.61 -47.71 18.89
CA LEU A 500 -20.99 -47.24 18.94
C LEU A 500 -21.40 -46.85 20.37
N PRO A 501 -21.95 -45.64 20.57
CA PRO A 501 -22.49 -45.20 21.87
C PRO A 501 -23.84 -45.84 22.20
N VAL A 502 -24.34 -46.72 21.33
CA VAL A 502 -25.55 -47.53 21.50
C VAL A 502 -25.18 -48.99 21.28
N ILE A 503 -25.71 -49.86 22.15
CA ILE A 503 -25.75 -51.30 21.92
C ILE A 503 -27.11 -51.60 21.30
N ASP A 504 -27.09 -51.97 20.02
CA ASP A 504 -28.29 -52.33 19.26
C ASP A 504 -28.97 -53.59 19.83
N ARG A 505 -30.22 -53.82 19.40
CA ARG A 505 -30.99 -55.00 19.79
C ARG A 505 -30.29 -56.30 19.40
N VAL A 506 -30.36 -57.27 20.30
CA VAL A 506 -29.94 -58.65 20.04
C VAL A 506 -31.06 -59.59 20.48
N GLY A 507 -31.74 -60.18 19.51
CA GLY A 507 -32.96 -60.97 19.76
C GLY A 507 -34.04 -60.13 20.46
N ASN A 508 -34.48 -60.58 21.63
CA ASN A 508 -35.48 -59.88 22.46
C ASN A 508 -34.85 -58.87 23.44
N THR A 509 -33.53 -58.67 23.42
CA THR A 509 -32.87 -57.70 24.29
C THR A 509 -33.05 -56.30 23.70
N PRO A 510 -33.65 -55.34 24.44
CA PRO A 510 -33.84 -53.98 23.95
C PRO A 510 -32.50 -53.27 23.77
N ALA A 511 -32.49 -52.28 22.88
CA ALA A 511 -31.35 -51.40 22.70
C ALA A 511 -31.09 -50.60 23.99
N ARG A 512 -29.83 -50.21 24.21
CA ARG A 512 -29.43 -49.38 25.36
C ARG A 512 -28.22 -48.54 25.02
N TYR A 513 -27.99 -47.47 25.78
CA TYR A 513 -26.72 -46.74 25.69
C TYR A 513 -25.55 -47.62 26.14
N ASN A 514 -24.40 -47.42 25.49
CA ASN A 514 -23.19 -48.17 25.77
C ASN A 514 -22.48 -47.58 27.00
N GLN A 515 -22.98 -47.93 28.19
CA GLN A 515 -22.47 -47.39 29.46
C GLN A 515 -20.98 -47.71 29.68
N GLU A 516 -20.50 -48.89 29.28
CA GLU A 516 -19.09 -49.27 29.41
C GLU A 516 -18.19 -48.33 28.60
N LEU A 517 -18.59 -47.97 27.37
CA LEU A 517 -17.88 -46.99 26.55
C LEU A 517 -17.88 -45.60 27.20
N PHE A 518 -19.01 -45.18 27.77
CA PHE A 518 -19.12 -43.88 28.46
C PHE A 518 -18.19 -43.82 29.67
N ASP A 519 -18.23 -44.86 30.51
CA ASP A 519 -17.41 -44.98 31.71
C ASP A 519 -15.92 -44.98 31.36
N GLU A 520 -15.53 -45.67 30.27
CA GLU A 520 -14.15 -45.68 29.80
C GLU A 520 -13.66 -44.28 29.37
N VAL A 521 -14.42 -43.58 28.53
CA VAL A 521 -14.03 -42.25 28.03
C VAL A 521 -13.97 -41.24 29.18
N ILE A 522 -14.97 -41.25 30.07
CA ILE A 522 -15.01 -40.38 31.26
C ILE A 522 -13.87 -40.72 32.23
N GLY A 523 -13.55 -42.01 32.39
CA GLY A 523 -12.41 -42.47 33.18
C GLY A 523 -11.09 -41.90 32.64
N ARG A 524 -10.87 -41.98 31.32
CA ARG A 524 -9.67 -41.39 30.70
C ARG A 524 -9.59 -39.88 30.88
N ALA A 525 -10.72 -39.16 30.78
CA ALA A 525 -10.74 -37.72 31.05
C ALA A 525 -10.31 -37.40 32.49
N LYS A 526 -10.82 -38.15 33.48
CA LYS A 526 -10.41 -38.02 34.89
C LYS A 526 -8.93 -38.31 35.10
N ASP A 527 -8.42 -39.36 34.46
CA ASP A 527 -6.99 -39.73 34.53
C ASP A 527 -6.08 -38.60 34.01
N TYR A 528 -6.48 -37.89 32.96
CA TYR A 528 -5.71 -36.74 32.49
C TYR A 528 -5.77 -35.55 33.46
N MET A 529 -6.92 -35.30 34.09
CA MET A 529 -7.05 -34.28 35.15
C MET A 529 -6.20 -34.60 36.39
N ASP A 530 -5.92 -35.89 36.65
CA ASP A 530 -5.00 -36.30 37.73
C ASP A 530 -3.52 -36.18 37.33
N LYS A 531 -3.20 -36.29 36.04
CA LYS A 531 -1.81 -36.24 35.52
C LYS A 531 -1.30 -34.83 35.26
N ALA A 532 -2.21 -33.86 35.05
CA ALA A 532 -1.89 -32.54 34.55
C ALA A 532 -2.87 -31.46 35.06
N PRO A 533 -2.41 -30.21 35.26
CA PRO A 533 -3.27 -29.10 35.64
C PRO A 533 -4.03 -28.58 34.40
N LEU A 534 -5.13 -29.24 34.04
CA LEU A 534 -5.92 -28.90 32.86
C LEU A 534 -7.00 -27.86 33.16
N ASP A 535 -7.19 -26.91 32.25
CA ASP A 535 -8.27 -25.92 32.28
C ASP A 535 -9.55 -26.40 31.59
N GLY A 536 -9.44 -27.44 30.74
CA GLY A 536 -10.58 -28.01 30.06
C GLY A 536 -10.35 -29.37 29.41
N ILE A 537 -11.47 -30.01 29.07
CA ILE A 537 -11.55 -31.26 28.31
C ILE A 537 -12.29 -30.97 27.02
N HIS A 538 -11.63 -31.20 25.90
CA HIS A 538 -12.20 -31.10 24.56
C HIS A 538 -12.53 -32.48 24.02
N PHE A 539 -13.82 -32.78 23.90
CA PHE A 539 -14.32 -34.05 23.39
C PHE A 539 -14.38 -34.04 21.87
N ASP A 540 -13.54 -34.84 21.25
CA ASP A 540 -13.57 -35.09 19.82
C ASP A 540 -14.23 -36.44 19.51
N TYR A 541 -14.76 -36.56 18.30
CA TYR A 541 -15.48 -37.74 17.83
C TYR A 541 -16.62 -38.18 18.76
N ILE A 542 -17.29 -37.25 19.45
CA ILE A 542 -18.55 -37.53 20.16
C ILE A 542 -19.72 -37.58 19.18
N ARG A 543 -19.65 -38.55 18.27
CA ARG A 543 -20.62 -38.74 17.19
C ARG A 543 -20.62 -40.18 16.67
N PHE A 544 -21.60 -40.48 15.83
CA PHE A 544 -21.57 -41.65 14.95
C PHE A 544 -20.76 -41.36 13.68
N GLY A 545 -20.37 -42.42 12.96
CA GLY A 545 -19.73 -42.34 11.64
C GLY A 545 -20.66 -42.03 10.47
N GLY A 546 -21.78 -41.35 10.70
CA GLY A 546 -22.84 -41.13 9.70
C GLY A 546 -24.01 -42.12 9.78
N THR A 547 -24.06 -42.95 10.83
CA THR A 547 -25.07 -44.01 11.00
C THR A 547 -26.06 -43.77 12.13
N ALA A 548 -26.13 -42.57 12.73
CA ALA A 548 -26.96 -42.32 13.92
C ALA A 548 -28.43 -42.76 13.76
N ALA A 549 -29.03 -42.55 12.59
CA ALA A 549 -30.39 -43.01 12.29
C ALA A 549 -30.57 -44.54 12.37
N LYS A 550 -29.52 -45.33 12.11
CA LYS A 550 -29.56 -46.81 12.17
C LYS A 550 -29.54 -47.34 13.60
N HIS A 551 -29.09 -46.52 14.55
CA HIS A 551 -28.93 -46.86 15.97
C HIS A 551 -29.95 -46.13 16.84
N SER A 552 -31.11 -45.82 16.27
CA SER A 552 -32.22 -45.16 16.96
C SER A 552 -33.39 -46.15 17.07
N PHE A 553 -33.79 -46.46 18.30
CA PHE A 553 -34.89 -47.35 18.67
C PHE A 553 -35.82 -46.61 19.64
N PRO A 554 -36.62 -45.63 19.15
CA PRO A 554 -37.45 -44.78 20.01
C PRO A 554 -38.41 -45.55 20.92
N GLU A 555 -38.84 -46.73 20.49
CA GLU A 555 -39.69 -47.64 21.25
C GLU A 555 -38.99 -48.26 22.48
N ASP A 556 -37.65 -48.31 22.48
CA ASP A 556 -36.83 -48.68 23.64
C ASP A 556 -36.39 -47.43 24.43
N GLY A 557 -36.82 -46.23 24.02
CA GLY A 557 -36.38 -44.96 24.59
C GLY A 557 -34.96 -44.54 24.16
N ILE A 558 -34.42 -45.16 23.11
CA ILE A 558 -33.04 -44.94 22.64
C ILE A 558 -33.04 -44.19 21.32
N THR A 559 -32.27 -43.11 21.23
CA THR A 559 -32.04 -42.39 19.97
C THR A 559 -30.57 -42.07 19.81
N GLY A 560 -30.12 -41.88 18.57
CA GLY A 560 -28.74 -41.45 18.30
C GLY A 560 -28.42 -40.10 18.97
N THR A 561 -29.34 -39.14 18.92
CA THR A 561 -29.19 -37.86 19.63
C THR A 561 -29.22 -38.00 21.14
N GLY A 562 -30.06 -38.91 21.65
CA GLY A 562 -30.14 -39.25 23.06
C GLY A 562 -28.83 -39.85 23.59
N ALA A 563 -28.16 -40.70 22.80
CA ALA A 563 -26.89 -41.30 23.18
C ALA A 563 -25.78 -40.26 23.36
N ILE A 564 -25.63 -39.34 22.40
CA ILE A 564 -24.64 -38.25 22.49
C ILE A 564 -24.97 -37.31 23.66
N THR A 565 -26.24 -36.94 23.81
CA THR A 565 -26.69 -36.05 24.90
C THR A 565 -26.47 -36.67 26.27
N GLU A 566 -26.74 -37.97 26.42
CA GLU A 566 -26.57 -38.69 27.68
C GLU A 566 -25.10 -38.82 28.06
N PHE A 567 -24.22 -39.10 27.10
CA PHE A 567 -22.78 -39.03 27.32
C PHE A 567 -22.35 -37.65 27.83
N CYS A 568 -22.77 -36.57 27.15
CA CYS A 568 -22.45 -35.20 27.56
C CYS A 568 -22.93 -34.92 29.00
N ARG A 569 -24.13 -35.36 29.37
CA ARG A 569 -24.68 -35.22 30.72
C ARG A 569 -23.81 -35.93 31.76
N GLN A 570 -23.49 -37.21 31.52
CA GLN A 570 -22.70 -38.00 32.45
C GLN A 570 -21.28 -37.45 32.59
N ALA A 571 -20.65 -37.07 31.49
CA ALA A 571 -19.33 -36.43 31.48
C ALA A 571 -19.34 -35.12 32.25
N ASN A 572 -20.35 -34.26 32.05
CA ASN A 572 -20.51 -33.02 32.80
C ASN A 572 -20.58 -33.26 34.31
N VAL A 573 -21.52 -34.10 34.76
CA VAL A 573 -21.67 -34.43 36.18
C VAL A 573 -20.37 -34.98 36.76
N ALA A 574 -19.74 -35.92 36.06
CA ALA A 574 -18.56 -36.62 36.57
C ALA A 574 -17.31 -35.74 36.63
N LEU A 575 -17.09 -34.85 35.65
CA LEU A 575 -15.89 -34.02 35.55
C LEU A 575 -16.02 -32.72 36.36
N LYS A 576 -17.21 -32.09 36.36
CA LYS A 576 -17.48 -30.91 37.20
C LYS A 576 -17.46 -31.25 38.69
N ALA A 577 -17.83 -32.47 39.08
CA ALA A 577 -17.66 -32.93 40.46
C ALA A 577 -16.18 -33.00 40.90
N LYS A 578 -15.24 -33.18 39.96
CA LYS A 578 -13.80 -33.21 40.22
C LYS A 578 -13.19 -31.81 40.19
N ASN A 579 -13.58 -30.99 39.22
CA ASN A 579 -13.21 -29.59 39.12
C ASN A 579 -14.41 -28.79 38.58
N PRO A 580 -15.11 -28.00 39.41
CA PRO A 580 -16.25 -27.20 38.97
C PRO A 580 -15.92 -26.22 37.84
N ASP A 581 -14.66 -25.78 37.74
CA ASP A 581 -14.20 -24.77 36.80
C ASP A 581 -13.65 -25.36 35.49
N VAL A 582 -13.56 -26.70 35.37
CA VAL A 582 -13.07 -27.33 34.14
C VAL A 582 -14.00 -27.01 32.97
N VAL A 583 -13.46 -26.47 31.88
CA VAL A 583 -14.27 -26.19 30.68
C VAL A 583 -14.47 -27.46 29.89
N LEU A 584 -15.72 -27.80 29.60
CA LEU A 584 -16.06 -28.90 28.72
C LEU A 584 -16.38 -28.35 27.35
N SER A 585 -15.61 -28.78 26.35
CA SER A 585 -15.84 -28.39 24.97
C SER A 585 -16.00 -29.62 24.07
N ALA A 586 -16.59 -29.45 22.90
CA ALA A 586 -16.85 -30.55 21.98
C ALA A 586 -16.60 -30.16 20.52
N ALA A 587 -16.01 -31.07 19.74
CA ALA A 587 -15.94 -30.96 18.28
C ALA A 587 -17.27 -31.42 17.66
N LEU A 588 -17.85 -30.58 16.79
CA LEU A 588 -19.08 -30.86 16.08
C LEU A 588 -18.86 -30.82 14.57
N MET A 589 -19.58 -31.67 13.84
CA MET A 589 -19.65 -31.57 12.39
C MET A 589 -20.34 -30.26 11.99
N GLY A 590 -19.89 -29.61 10.92
CA GLY A 590 -20.33 -28.27 10.52
C GLY A 590 -21.74 -28.21 9.90
N GLU A 591 -22.34 -29.36 9.57
CA GLU A 591 -23.65 -29.45 8.94
C GLU A 591 -24.80 -29.16 9.91
N THR A 592 -25.76 -28.32 9.49
CA THR A 592 -26.91 -27.89 10.33
C THR A 592 -27.98 -28.97 10.53
N ASN A 593 -27.85 -30.11 9.86
CA ASN A 593 -28.72 -31.29 9.99
C ASN A 593 -27.97 -32.51 10.57
N ALA A 594 -26.88 -32.28 11.31
CA ALA A 594 -26.01 -33.31 11.87
C ALA A 594 -26.73 -34.34 12.77
N GLN A 595 -27.92 -34.06 13.29
CA GLN A 595 -28.64 -34.97 14.21
C GLN A 595 -28.87 -36.37 13.61
N SER A 596 -29.34 -36.45 12.36
CA SER A 596 -29.72 -37.73 11.73
C SER A 596 -28.51 -38.57 11.31
N TYR A 597 -27.37 -37.93 11.05
CA TYR A 597 -26.15 -38.59 10.58
C TYR A 597 -25.21 -38.91 11.75
N TYR A 598 -24.98 -37.92 12.61
CA TYR A 598 -23.91 -37.93 13.61
C TYR A 598 -24.43 -38.01 15.04
N GLY A 599 -25.75 -37.85 15.26
CA GLY A 599 -26.34 -37.82 16.60
C GLY A 599 -26.04 -36.54 17.37
N GLN A 600 -25.38 -35.56 16.76
CA GLN A 600 -25.01 -34.31 17.41
C GLN A 600 -26.18 -33.32 17.33
N ASP A 601 -26.79 -33.02 18.48
CA ASP A 601 -27.82 -31.99 18.62
C ASP A 601 -27.27 -30.83 19.48
N PRO A 602 -26.84 -29.72 18.86
CA PRO A 602 -26.27 -28.57 19.59
C PRO A 602 -27.18 -28.04 20.69
N GLY A 603 -28.50 -27.99 20.46
CA GLY A 603 -29.46 -27.46 21.43
C GLY A 603 -29.60 -28.33 22.67
N GLN A 604 -29.37 -29.64 22.54
CA GLN A 604 -29.35 -30.56 23.69
C GLN A 604 -27.97 -30.63 24.35
N MET A 605 -26.89 -30.61 23.56
CA MET A 605 -25.51 -30.70 24.06
C MET A 605 -25.13 -29.48 24.91
N THR A 606 -25.59 -28.29 24.55
CA THR A 606 -25.31 -27.03 25.29
C THR A 606 -25.79 -27.04 26.74
N LYS A 607 -26.68 -27.95 27.12
CA LYS A 607 -27.09 -28.16 28.52
C LYS A 607 -25.94 -28.65 29.42
N TYR A 608 -24.91 -29.26 28.81
CA TYR A 608 -23.85 -29.98 29.52
C TYR A 608 -22.44 -29.65 29.02
N ILE A 609 -22.33 -29.03 27.85
CA ILE A 609 -21.06 -28.62 27.24
C ILE A 609 -20.98 -27.08 27.28
N ASP A 610 -19.88 -26.56 27.81
CA ASP A 610 -19.65 -25.12 27.99
C ASP A 610 -19.28 -24.43 26.66
N VAL A 611 -18.61 -25.15 25.74
CA VAL A 611 -18.17 -24.62 24.45
C VAL A 611 -18.41 -25.61 23.30
N LEU A 612 -19.23 -25.22 22.32
CA LEU A 612 -19.38 -25.97 21.07
C LEU A 612 -18.35 -25.52 20.03
N MET A 613 -17.62 -26.46 19.44
CA MET A 613 -16.62 -26.18 18.40
C MET A 613 -16.99 -26.83 17.06
N PRO A 614 -17.90 -26.23 16.27
CA PRO A 614 -18.24 -26.76 14.94
C PRO A 614 -17.05 -26.63 13.97
N MET A 615 -16.75 -27.72 13.27
CA MET A 615 -15.68 -27.85 12.29
C MET A 615 -16.15 -27.41 10.91
N ALA A 616 -16.16 -26.10 10.66
CA ALA A 616 -16.58 -25.52 9.38
C ALA A 616 -15.37 -25.21 8.49
N TYR A 617 -14.58 -26.22 8.18
CA TYR A 617 -13.33 -26.08 7.42
C TYR A 617 -13.56 -25.45 6.04
N ILE A 618 -13.07 -24.23 5.84
CA ILE A 618 -13.27 -23.43 4.63
C ILE A 618 -12.76 -24.19 3.39
N SER A 619 -11.58 -24.81 3.50
CA SER A 619 -10.93 -25.56 2.41
C SER A 619 -11.61 -26.90 2.10
N SER A 620 -12.13 -27.61 3.10
CA SER A 620 -12.72 -28.95 2.91
C SER A 620 -14.18 -28.92 2.43
N TYR A 621 -14.91 -27.83 2.69
CA TYR A 621 -16.33 -27.70 2.34
C TYR A 621 -16.60 -26.72 1.18
N ASN A 622 -15.55 -26.08 0.62
CA ASN A 622 -15.64 -25.06 -0.44
C ASN A 622 -16.65 -23.94 -0.09
N TYR A 623 -16.71 -23.56 1.18
CA TYR A 623 -17.62 -22.52 1.65
C TYR A 623 -17.12 -21.14 1.24
N SER A 624 -18.04 -20.30 0.74
CA SER A 624 -17.79 -18.86 0.69
C SER A 624 -17.72 -18.30 2.12
N SER A 625 -17.06 -17.16 2.30
CA SER A 625 -17.01 -16.48 3.62
C SER A 625 -18.41 -16.25 4.20
N THR A 626 -19.40 -15.92 3.36
CA THR A 626 -20.80 -15.77 3.77
C THR A 626 -21.42 -17.08 4.27
N ALA A 627 -21.15 -18.20 3.58
CA ALA A 627 -21.67 -19.51 4.01
C ALA A 627 -21.09 -19.93 5.36
N ASN A 628 -19.79 -19.65 5.60
CA ASN A 628 -19.14 -19.93 6.87
C ASN A 628 -19.77 -19.11 8.03
N VAL A 629 -19.97 -17.79 7.82
CA VAL A 629 -20.65 -16.92 8.80
C VAL A 629 -22.06 -17.42 9.12
N ASN A 630 -22.81 -17.90 8.13
CA ASN A 630 -24.15 -18.45 8.36
C ASN A 630 -24.14 -19.71 9.22
N VAL A 631 -23.16 -20.60 9.03
CA VAL A 631 -22.99 -21.78 9.89
C VAL A 631 -22.62 -21.34 11.30
N ALA A 632 -21.68 -20.39 11.45
CA ALA A 632 -21.29 -19.86 12.76
C ALA A 632 -22.50 -19.29 13.53
N ASN A 633 -23.29 -18.44 12.88
CA ASN A 633 -24.51 -17.87 13.46
C ASN A 633 -25.52 -18.96 13.85
N TRP A 634 -25.70 -19.99 13.01
CA TRP A 634 -26.64 -21.07 13.28
C TRP A 634 -26.31 -21.85 14.56
N PHE A 635 -25.02 -22.09 14.84
CA PHE A 635 -24.58 -22.72 16.10
C PHE A 635 -24.67 -21.75 17.28
N ALA A 636 -24.31 -20.48 17.09
CA ALA A 636 -24.42 -19.45 18.12
C ALA A 636 -25.86 -19.28 18.61
N ASP A 637 -26.84 -19.24 17.69
CA ASP A 637 -28.28 -19.13 18.00
C ASP A 637 -28.85 -20.30 18.81
N ARG A 638 -28.12 -21.42 18.86
CA ARG A 638 -28.49 -22.64 19.60
C ARG A 638 -27.75 -22.78 20.93
N CYS A 639 -26.82 -21.88 21.22
CA CYS A 639 -26.17 -21.83 22.52
C CYS A 639 -27.16 -21.31 23.57
N GLN A 640 -27.23 -21.99 24.71
CA GLN A 640 -27.98 -21.50 25.86
C GLN A 640 -27.20 -20.40 26.58
N THR A 641 -27.88 -19.63 27.43
CA THR A 641 -27.22 -18.62 28.25
C THR A 641 -26.07 -19.24 29.05
N GLY A 642 -24.85 -18.73 28.86
CA GLY A 642 -23.64 -19.25 29.52
C GLY A 642 -22.85 -20.26 28.69
N THR A 643 -23.37 -20.73 27.55
CA THR A 643 -22.64 -21.57 26.59
C THR A 643 -22.07 -20.73 25.46
N GLN A 644 -20.89 -21.09 24.96
CA GLN A 644 -20.25 -20.42 23.83
C GLN A 644 -20.18 -21.34 22.60
N SER A 645 -20.03 -20.74 21.42
CA SER A 645 -19.62 -21.45 20.22
C SER A 645 -18.34 -20.85 19.66
N TRP A 646 -17.27 -21.65 19.55
CA TRP A 646 -15.99 -21.25 18.97
C TRP A 646 -15.86 -21.91 17.60
N HIS A 647 -15.93 -21.11 16.54
CA HIS A 647 -16.05 -21.63 15.18
C HIS A 647 -14.69 -22.12 14.64
N GLY A 648 -14.58 -23.40 14.32
CA GLY A 648 -13.34 -24.02 13.85
C GLY A 648 -13.12 -23.81 12.36
N ILE A 649 -11.99 -23.19 12.01
CA ILE A 649 -11.51 -22.99 10.62
C ILE A 649 -10.21 -23.76 10.38
N SER A 650 -9.90 -24.07 9.13
CA SER A 650 -8.62 -24.71 8.77
C SER A 650 -7.48 -23.68 8.73
N THR A 651 -6.33 -24.04 9.31
CA THR A 651 -5.09 -23.23 9.28
C THR A 651 -4.10 -23.70 8.21
N TYR A 652 -4.50 -24.68 7.40
CA TYR A 652 -3.73 -25.24 6.30
C TYR A 652 -4.67 -25.48 5.10
N ASN A 653 -4.11 -25.37 3.89
CA ASN A 653 -4.83 -25.62 2.63
C ASN A 653 -4.81 -27.09 2.25
#